data_AF-A0A193G9E4-F1
#
_entry.id   AF-A0A193G9E4-F1
#
_cell.length_a   1.000
_cell.length_b   1.000
_cell.length_c   1.000
_cell.angle_alpha   90.00
_cell.angle_beta   90.00
_cell.angle_gamma   90.00
#
_symmetry.space_group_name_H-M   'P 1'
#
loop_
_entity.id
_entity.type
_entity.pdbx_description
1 polymer ?
#
loop_
_entity_poly.entity_id
_entity_poly.type
_entity_poly.pdbx_seq_one_letter_code
_entity_poly.pdbx_strand_id
1 'polypeptide(L)'
;MISQDLDSFLSPRSIAVVGASSNRNKIGAVPVRYLVEHGYAGEIYPINARAAEIEGRAAYASLREVGRPIDLAIFAIPAAGADAALDDAIAAGVRNIVVFSAGYAETGPAGEAAQRAFADKARAAGIRVLGPNCLGFMNVARSIYATFSPVVSTGLARPGKVGIVSQSGAFGAYAYGMARERDVGLSMWITTGNESDIAVADCIAWMARDPATQVIMAYLEGCRDGAGLRQALDLARAAGKPVVVVKVGRTSLGAITAASHTAALAGDDAAFEALFRQHGAWRARTIEEFFDVAHSLAVSGLPANDRVGLLTVSGGVGVMMADDAADAGLDVPELPSSAQQSIRARVPLAATRNPVDLTGQVTSEPEVLEVAARAMLGEAGHGSLLVFLAAFGSTAAMQDIQRSLGRDLRRDFPGRVVIFSAQVPAEQHRAIEASGCLCFADPARAIRVMAAMKFFIGSARASATNGSPANASTADSVAFHAGPYNEAEAMEVLREAGIPVLPARRAGSRDEAIAAASAIGFPVAMKILSRDITHKSDVGGVALNIHDEAEAGAAHDRVVSAAVDAAPDARIDGVLVAPMLRGGVECILGARRDPVLGVVVMLGSGGVNVELLGDVALRLAPVDHRQAREMIGELKTAPLLHGYRGAPMADVAALADAIVQLSRFALSAGDSLESVELNPFVVRAEGQGAVALDAVLLTRAPASDPASVREAVIATLPLFEMARMRASNTARKHPTQGYAGDSPASRMRWVNQFTHTRRLRSPEDKEVVTPNNDTLFTNAWLDLSAGPLVLDVPEMGRRYWVLGFLDAWTNPWAYAGRRTTGGDAQRLFIHGPDWAGEVPADMHRISAPCNDVWVIGRILVDATAEDLAKVHALQDRFAIYRPDGTPALSRVDTLLDNRDTGVPQAAEYQRVLRTMLARNPPARPLPGWPPAAEPLQQVLSDVYTELRDVAQPSQLGGGWTTAVNVRTTFGDDYLTRARVARNWIGTLGIEEAMYIMAEVDAEGEALTGARRYVLRFAPDNALQVGAFWSITLYRRSDCLLVANPIGRHSIGDRTQGLRRDPDGGLSICIQADDPGPGRNWLPAPANAGFYLTLRLYQPQRAHLEGTFAYPPVRRVD
;
A
#
# COMPACT_ATOMS: atom_id res chain seq x y z
N MET A 1 -11.76 4.90 -11.43
CA MET A 1 -12.60 5.59 -12.44
C MET A 1 -11.99 5.32 -13.81
N ILE A 2 -12.47 4.31 -14.56
CA ILE A 2 -11.96 3.98 -15.91
C ILE A 2 -12.47 5.04 -16.89
N SER A 3 -11.82 6.20 -16.91
CA SER A 3 -12.31 7.41 -17.62
C SER A 3 -11.29 8.02 -18.57
N GLN A 4 -10.24 7.30 -18.97
CA GLN A 4 -9.29 7.82 -19.96
C GLN A 4 -9.22 6.93 -21.19
N ASP A 5 -9.45 7.55 -22.34
CA ASP A 5 -9.38 6.94 -23.66
C ASP A 5 -7.92 6.62 -24.02
N LEU A 6 -7.60 5.34 -24.20
CA LEU A 6 -6.28 4.85 -24.62
C LEU A 6 -6.10 4.84 -26.14
N ASP A 7 -7.05 5.36 -26.93
CA ASP A 7 -6.96 5.37 -28.40
C ASP A 7 -5.68 6.04 -28.91
N SER A 8 -5.34 7.22 -28.38
CA SER A 8 -4.09 7.92 -28.76
C SER A 8 -2.82 7.18 -28.34
N PHE A 9 -2.90 6.27 -27.36
CA PHE A 9 -1.80 5.46 -26.87
C PHE A 9 -1.62 4.21 -27.74
N LEU A 10 -2.69 3.46 -28.00
CA LEU A 10 -2.69 2.15 -28.66
C LEU A 10 -2.91 2.24 -30.18
N SER A 11 -3.30 3.41 -30.68
CA SER A 11 -3.41 3.74 -32.10
C SER A 11 -2.78 5.11 -32.44
N PRO A 12 -1.50 5.35 -32.07
CA PRO A 12 -0.83 6.62 -32.30
C PRO A 12 -0.67 6.90 -33.80
N ARG A 13 -0.59 8.18 -34.18
CA ARG A 13 -0.26 8.63 -35.55
C ARG A 13 1.20 9.06 -35.66
N SER A 14 1.89 9.24 -34.54
CA SER A 14 3.31 9.60 -34.47
C SER A 14 3.98 8.91 -33.28
N ILE A 15 5.15 8.30 -33.52
CA ILE A 15 5.91 7.56 -32.50
C ILE A 15 7.34 8.06 -32.44
N ALA A 16 7.77 8.55 -31.28
CA ALA A 16 9.16 8.84 -31.01
C ALA A 16 9.85 7.67 -30.28
N VAL A 17 11.10 7.37 -30.63
CA VAL A 17 11.87 6.29 -29.98
C VAL A 17 13.12 6.85 -29.33
N VAL A 18 13.08 7.01 -28.00
CA VAL A 18 14.19 7.45 -27.17
C VAL A 18 15.16 6.30 -26.96
N GLY A 19 16.43 6.51 -27.34
CA GLY A 19 17.43 5.45 -27.38
C GLY A 19 17.52 4.73 -28.73
N ALA A 20 16.89 5.28 -29.78
CA ALA A 20 17.04 4.78 -31.14
C ALA A 20 18.52 4.66 -31.54
N SER A 21 18.86 3.64 -32.35
CA SER A 21 20.24 3.43 -32.76
C SER A 21 20.34 2.85 -34.16
N SER A 22 21.38 3.24 -34.90
CA SER A 22 21.81 2.58 -36.14
C SER A 22 22.46 1.21 -35.90
N ASN A 23 22.86 0.89 -34.66
CA ASN A 23 23.33 -0.44 -34.30
C ASN A 23 22.14 -1.37 -34.05
N ARG A 24 21.91 -2.27 -35.01
CA ARG A 24 20.79 -3.24 -35.01
C ARG A 24 20.75 -4.20 -33.81
N ASN A 25 21.84 -4.32 -33.04
CA ASN A 25 21.90 -5.16 -31.85
C ASN A 25 21.36 -4.46 -30.59
N LYS A 26 21.10 -3.15 -30.63
CA LYS A 26 20.56 -2.42 -29.47
C LYS A 26 19.03 -2.50 -29.43
N ILE A 27 18.48 -2.59 -28.22
CA ILE A 27 17.03 -2.62 -27.97
C ILE A 27 16.30 -1.46 -28.68
N GLY A 28 16.82 -0.24 -28.59
CA GLY A 28 16.18 0.93 -29.22
C GLY A 28 16.21 0.95 -30.75
N ALA A 29 17.00 0.10 -31.42
CA ALA A 29 16.94 -0.05 -32.88
C ALA A 29 15.71 -0.87 -33.32
N VAL A 30 15.23 -1.76 -32.45
CA VAL A 30 14.22 -2.77 -32.81
C VAL A 30 12.84 -2.15 -33.13
N PRO A 31 12.26 -1.26 -32.31
CA PRO A 31 10.95 -0.67 -32.61
C PRO A 31 10.96 0.15 -33.91
N VAL A 32 12.02 0.92 -34.15
CA VAL A 32 12.16 1.73 -35.38
C VAL A 32 12.15 0.80 -36.60
N ARG A 33 12.96 -0.26 -36.55
CA ARG A 33 13.02 -1.27 -37.62
C ARG A 33 11.65 -1.91 -37.86
N TYR A 34 10.97 -2.40 -36.83
CA TYR A 34 9.67 -3.08 -37.00
C TYR A 34 8.60 -2.14 -37.55
N LEU A 35 8.55 -0.89 -37.10
CA LEU A 35 7.61 0.10 -37.62
C LEU A 35 7.86 0.38 -39.12
N VAL A 36 9.12 0.45 -39.55
CA VAL A 36 9.48 0.65 -40.96
C VAL A 36 9.21 -0.62 -41.79
N GLU A 37 9.74 -1.78 -41.37
CA GLU A 37 9.65 -3.06 -42.10
C GLU A 37 8.20 -3.56 -42.25
N HIS A 38 7.33 -3.25 -41.30
CA HIS A 38 5.93 -3.71 -41.31
C HIS A 38 4.92 -2.62 -41.74
N GLY A 39 5.42 -1.49 -42.25
CA GLY A 39 4.61 -0.51 -42.96
C GLY A 39 3.69 0.32 -42.06
N TYR A 40 4.17 0.74 -40.89
CA TYR A 40 3.46 1.72 -40.07
C TYR A 40 3.21 3.00 -40.88
N ALA A 41 1.94 3.40 -40.97
CA ALA A 41 1.50 4.52 -41.81
C ALA A 41 1.74 5.91 -41.17
N GLY A 42 2.04 5.95 -39.86
CA GLY A 42 2.27 7.19 -39.14
C GLY A 42 3.73 7.66 -39.18
N GLU A 43 3.99 8.77 -38.49
CA GLU A 43 5.32 9.38 -38.42
C GLU A 43 6.21 8.65 -37.40
N ILE A 44 7.50 8.48 -37.74
CA ILE A 44 8.49 7.84 -36.88
C ILE A 44 9.61 8.84 -36.59
N TYR A 45 9.88 9.12 -35.31
CA TYR A 45 10.90 10.06 -34.86
C TYR A 45 11.98 9.34 -34.03
N PRO A 46 13.07 8.88 -34.65
CA PRO A 46 14.22 8.36 -33.91
C PRO A 46 14.88 9.47 -33.07
N ILE A 47 15.09 9.24 -31.77
CA ILE A 47 15.78 10.19 -30.89
C ILE A 47 17.17 9.65 -30.55
N ASN A 48 18.19 10.30 -31.11
CA ASN A 48 19.61 9.98 -30.95
C ASN A 48 20.48 11.24 -31.15
N ALA A 49 21.24 11.63 -30.13
CA ALA A 49 22.08 12.84 -30.17
C ALA A 49 23.26 12.82 -31.16
N ARG A 50 23.59 11.67 -31.77
CA ARG A 50 24.78 11.52 -32.63
C ARG A 50 24.44 11.20 -34.08
N ALA A 51 23.33 10.53 -34.34
CA ALA A 51 22.94 10.12 -35.68
C ALA A 51 22.06 11.21 -36.31
N ALA A 52 22.32 11.54 -37.58
CA ALA A 52 21.44 12.39 -38.37
C ALA A 52 20.24 11.61 -38.95
N GLU A 53 20.40 10.30 -39.16
CA GLU A 53 19.40 9.42 -39.78
C GLU A 53 19.48 8.00 -39.20
N ILE A 54 18.33 7.35 -39.01
CA ILE A 54 18.19 5.96 -38.56
C ILE A 54 17.06 5.29 -39.37
N GLU A 55 17.34 4.13 -40.01
CA GLU A 55 16.38 3.36 -40.83
C GLU A 55 15.60 4.23 -41.86
N GLY A 56 16.29 5.14 -42.54
CA GLY A 56 15.67 5.99 -43.56
C GLY A 56 14.92 7.22 -43.02
N ARG A 57 14.99 7.48 -41.70
CA ARG A 57 14.23 8.54 -41.03
C ARG A 57 15.18 9.54 -40.35
N ALA A 58 14.86 10.83 -40.45
CA ALA A 58 15.61 11.89 -39.77
C ALA A 58 15.61 11.67 -38.25
N ALA A 59 16.79 11.70 -37.63
CA ALA A 59 16.95 11.54 -36.20
C ALA A 59 17.16 12.90 -35.50
N TYR A 60 16.68 13.00 -34.27
CA TYR A 60 16.67 14.22 -33.46
C TYR A 60 17.48 14.01 -32.17
N ALA A 61 18.11 15.06 -31.61
CA ALA A 61 18.91 14.86 -30.40
C ALA A 61 18.05 14.72 -29.13
N SER A 62 16.84 15.28 -29.14
CA SER A 62 15.88 15.27 -28.04
C SER A 62 14.43 15.28 -28.57
N LEU A 63 13.47 14.91 -27.73
CA LEU A 63 12.03 14.94 -28.04
C LEU A 63 11.56 16.36 -28.36
N ARG A 64 12.06 17.38 -27.63
CA ARG A 64 11.67 18.78 -27.85
C ARG A 64 12.12 19.34 -29.22
N GLU A 65 13.19 18.78 -29.80
CA GLU A 65 13.70 19.20 -31.11
C GLU A 65 12.87 18.70 -32.29
N VAL A 66 11.99 17.72 -32.08
CA VAL A 66 11.10 17.21 -33.14
C VAL A 66 10.19 18.30 -33.68
N GLY A 67 9.77 19.25 -32.82
CA GLY A 67 8.95 20.42 -33.20
C GLY A 67 7.56 20.09 -33.77
N ARG A 68 7.13 18.83 -33.67
CA ARG A 68 5.87 18.29 -34.20
C ARG A 68 5.16 17.44 -33.15
N PRO A 69 3.83 17.25 -33.23
CA PRO A 69 3.10 16.43 -32.25
C PRO A 69 3.60 14.99 -32.16
N ILE A 70 3.81 14.51 -30.95
CA ILE A 70 4.23 13.14 -30.64
C ILE A 70 3.10 12.48 -29.85
N ASP A 71 2.37 11.55 -30.50
CA ASP A 71 1.27 10.83 -29.86
C ASP A 71 1.81 9.80 -28.84
N LEU A 72 2.96 9.16 -29.11
CA LEU A 72 3.59 8.16 -28.25
C LEU A 72 5.12 8.30 -28.23
N ALA A 73 5.73 8.23 -27.04
CA ALA A 73 7.19 8.07 -26.90
C ALA A 73 7.54 6.69 -26.32
N ILE A 74 8.52 6.02 -26.91
CA ILE A 74 9.06 4.73 -26.44
C ILE A 74 10.42 4.99 -25.79
N PHE A 75 10.57 4.63 -24.52
CA PHE A 75 11.82 4.74 -23.79
C PHE A 75 12.55 3.39 -23.84
N ALA A 76 13.54 3.32 -24.74
CA ALA A 76 14.44 2.19 -24.92
C ALA A 76 15.86 2.52 -24.41
N ILE A 77 15.93 3.08 -23.21
CA ILE A 77 17.15 3.53 -22.52
C ILE A 77 17.26 2.90 -21.11
N PRO A 78 18.43 2.89 -20.46
CA PRO A 78 18.53 2.43 -19.06
C PRO A 78 17.70 3.29 -18.10
N ALA A 79 17.23 2.70 -16.99
CA ALA A 79 16.40 3.38 -15.98
C ALA A 79 17.01 4.69 -15.45
N ALA A 80 18.34 4.75 -15.31
CA ALA A 80 19.06 5.96 -14.87
C ALA A 80 18.85 7.18 -15.79
N GLY A 81 18.51 6.98 -17.07
CA GLY A 81 18.23 8.06 -18.01
C GLY A 81 16.73 8.37 -18.19
N ALA A 82 15.84 7.58 -17.59
CA ALA A 82 14.40 7.69 -17.82
C ALA A 82 13.81 8.99 -17.28
N ASP A 83 14.30 9.49 -16.14
CA ASP A 83 13.77 10.72 -15.53
C ASP A 83 14.07 11.96 -16.38
N ALA A 84 15.30 12.08 -16.90
CA ALA A 84 15.66 13.15 -17.83
C ALA A 84 14.89 13.05 -19.16
N ALA A 85 14.66 11.83 -19.66
CA ALA A 85 13.81 11.62 -20.84
C ALA A 85 12.34 11.99 -20.57
N LEU A 86 11.84 11.79 -19.35
CA LEU A 86 10.52 12.22 -18.93
C LEU A 86 10.41 13.75 -18.91
N ASP A 87 11.41 14.47 -18.39
CA ASP A 87 11.44 15.94 -18.48
C ASP A 87 11.41 16.44 -19.93
N ASP A 88 12.13 15.75 -20.81
CA ASP A 88 12.14 16.04 -22.23
C ASP A 88 10.80 15.77 -22.90
N ALA A 89 10.12 14.68 -22.53
CA ALA A 89 8.78 14.34 -22.98
C ALA A 89 7.73 15.36 -22.51
N ILE A 90 7.82 15.81 -21.25
CA ILE A 90 6.97 16.86 -20.68
C ILE A 90 7.15 18.16 -21.48
N ALA A 91 8.41 18.57 -21.71
CA ALA A 91 8.70 19.77 -22.49
C ALA A 91 8.21 19.69 -23.95
N ALA A 92 8.22 18.49 -24.53
CA ALA A 92 7.71 18.23 -25.88
C ALA A 92 6.18 18.04 -25.95
N GLY A 93 5.47 18.08 -24.82
CA GLY A 93 4.01 17.90 -24.76
C GLY A 93 3.53 16.47 -25.05
N VAL A 94 4.39 15.47 -24.87
CA VAL A 94 4.03 14.05 -25.02
C VAL A 94 3.03 13.67 -23.94
N ARG A 95 2.00 12.88 -24.29
CA ARG A 95 0.99 12.39 -23.32
C ARG A 95 1.01 10.89 -23.06
N ASN A 96 1.74 10.12 -23.86
CA ASN A 96 1.78 8.67 -23.76
C ASN A 96 3.22 8.17 -23.84
N ILE A 97 3.62 7.30 -22.90
CA ILE A 97 4.96 6.73 -22.84
C ILE A 97 4.91 5.22 -22.65
N VAL A 98 5.71 4.48 -23.42
CA VAL A 98 6.04 3.08 -23.13
C VAL A 98 7.45 3.03 -22.54
N VAL A 99 7.62 2.41 -21.38
CA VAL A 99 8.93 2.24 -20.75
C VAL A 99 9.34 0.77 -20.79
N PHE A 100 10.35 0.45 -21.60
CA PHE A 100 10.89 -0.91 -21.69
C PHE A 100 11.80 -1.27 -20.53
N SER A 101 12.43 -0.26 -19.92
CA SER A 101 13.51 -0.42 -18.96
C SER A 101 13.07 -1.20 -17.73
N ALA A 102 13.85 -2.21 -17.36
CA ALA A 102 13.86 -2.81 -16.03
C ALA A 102 14.77 -1.97 -15.08
N GLY A 103 14.87 -2.37 -13.82
CA GLY A 103 15.58 -1.68 -12.73
C GLY A 103 14.66 -0.95 -11.74
N TYR A 104 13.39 -1.36 -11.63
CA TYR A 104 12.35 -0.69 -10.84
C TYR A 104 11.80 -1.62 -9.74
N ALA A 105 10.49 -1.65 -9.50
CA ALA A 105 9.87 -2.33 -8.37
C ALA A 105 10.25 -3.82 -8.23
N GLU A 106 10.59 -4.50 -9.34
CA GLU A 106 11.05 -5.88 -9.34
C GLU A 106 12.44 -6.10 -8.70
N THR A 107 13.18 -5.02 -8.42
CA THR A 107 14.52 -5.07 -7.80
C THR A 107 14.50 -4.85 -6.28
N GLY A 108 13.32 -4.60 -5.69
CA GLY A 108 13.14 -4.39 -4.25
C GLY A 108 12.79 -2.94 -3.88
N PRO A 109 12.87 -2.57 -2.58
CA PRO A 109 12.29 -1.31 -2.07
C PRO A 109 12.82 -0.03 -2.73
N ALA A 110 14.13 0.05 -3.04
CA ALA A 110 14.71 1.20 -3.72
C ALA A 110 14.17 1.38 -5.14
N GLY A 111 13.99 0.27 -5.86
CA GLY A 111 13.40 0.29 -7.20
C GLY A 111 11.90 0.60 -7.18
N GLU A 112 11.18 0.19 -6.13
CA GLU A 112 9.77 0.56 -5.92
C GLU A 112 9.64 2.07 -5.67
N ALA A 113 10.51 2.66 -4.84
CA ALA A 113 10.55 4.10 -4.62
C ALA A 113 10.87 4.88 -5.91
N ALA A 114 11.83 4.41 -6.70
CA ALA A 114 12.18 5.01 -8.00
C ALA A 114 11.00 4.93 -8.99
N GLN A 115 10.30 3.80 -9.03
CA GLN A 115 9.11 3.62 -9.87
C GLN A 115 8.00 4.59 -9.47
N ARG A 116 7.75 4.73 -8.16
CA ARG A 116 6.74 5.63 -7.60
C ARG A 116 7.04 7.08 -7.97
N ALA A 117 8.28 7.52 -7.76
CA ALA A 117 8.71 8.87 -8.12
C ALA A 117 8.52 9.17 -9.62
N PHE A 118 8.91 8.23 -10.50
CA PHE A 118 8.71 8.36 -11.95
C PHE A 118 7.23 8.44 -12.32
N ALA A 119 6.41 7.53 -11.78
CA ALA A 119 4.97 7.48 -12.06
C ALA A 119 4.23 8.72 -11.54
N ASP A 120 4.58 9.22 -10.36
CA ASP A 120 3.98 10.42 -9.77
C ASP A 120 4.31 11.67 -10.60
N LYS A 121 5.56 11.80 -11.06
CA LYS A 121 5.99 12.86 -11.97
C LYS A 121 5.24 12.81 -13.31
N ALA A 122 5.12 11.62 -13.91
CA ALA A 122 4.36 11.44 -15.15
C ALA A 122 2.87 11.80 -14.96
N ARG A 123 2.26 11.34 -13.86
CA ARG A 123 0.86 11.61 -13.53
C ARG A 123 0.61 13.11 -13.31
N ALA A 124 1.50 13.80 -12.60
CA ALA A 124 1.42 15.24 -12.39
C ALA A 124 1.46 16.04 -13.70
N ALA A 125 2.16 15.52 -14.72
CA ALA A 125 2.19 16.10 -16.07
C ALA A 125 1.04 15.64 -16.99
N GLY A 126 0.12 14.79 -16.50
CA GLY A 126 -0.97 14.23 -17.30
C GLY A 126 -0.52 13.20 -18.34
N ILE A 127 0.63 12.55 -18.13
CA ILE A 127 1.22 11.54 -19.00
C ILE A 127 0.81 10.15 -18.55
N ARG A 128 0.40 9.30 -19.50
CA ARG A 128 0.10 7.89 -19.28
C ARG A 128 1.30 7.00 -19.60
N VAL A 129 1.50 5.95 -18.80
CA VAL A 129 2.67 5.09 -18.86
C VAL A 129 2.27 3.61 -18.95
N LEU A 130 2.77 2.91 -19.98
CA LEU A 130 2.80 1.44 -20.04
C LEU A 130 4.16 0.95 -19.56
N GLY A 131 4.16 0.01 -18.60
CA GLY A 131 5.37 -0.48 -17.93
C GLY A 131 5.56 0.13 -16.53
N PRO A 132 6.80 0.35 -16.07
CA PRO A 132 8.06 -0.03 -16.72
C PRO A 132 8.24 -1.56 -16.78
N ASN A 133 9.41 -2.02 -17.22
CA ASN A 133 9.74 -3.44 -17.33
C ASN A 133 8.72 -4.23 -18.16
N CYS A 134 8.40 -3.72 -19.34
CA CYS A 134 7.48 -4.36 -20.29
C CYS A 134 8.14 -4.57 -21.66
N LEU A 135 7.53 -5.39 -22.51
CA LEU A 135 7.93 -5.52 -23.92
C LEU A 135 7.19 -4.53 -24.84
N GLY A 136 6.30 -3.70 -24.30
CA GLY A 136 5.43 -2.79 -25.06
C GLY A 136 4.19 -3.48 -25.62
N PHE A 137 3.75 -3.02 -26.78
CA PHE A 137 2.52 -3.51 -27.42
C PHE A 137 2.62 -3.59 -28.95
N MET A 138 1.69 -4.31 -29.56
CA MET A 138 1.47 -4.39 -30.99
C MET A 138 -0.02 -4.21 -31.28
N ASN A 139 -0.36 -3.24 -32.15
CA ASN A 139 -1.67 -3.16 -32.78
C ASN A 139 -1.57 -3.79 -34.16
N VAL A 140 -1.86 -5.09 -34.22
CA VAL A 140 -1.65 -5.92 -35.41
C VAL A 140 -2.60 -5.50 -36.53
N ALA A 141 -3.81 -5.06 -36.18
CA ALA A 141 -4.79 -4.55 -37.15
C ALA A 141 -4.35 -3.26 -37.86
N ARG A 142 -3.40 -2.50 -37.28
CA ARG A 142 -2.93 -1.20 -37.79
C ARG A 142 -1.42 -1.16 -38.10
N SER A 143 -0.75 -2.32 -38.10
CA SER A 143 0.70 -2.42 -38.30
C SER A 143 1.54 -1.55 -37.35
N ILE A 144 1.11 -1.41 -36.09
CA ILE A 144 1.86 -0.67 -35.07
C ILE A 144 2.63 -1.66 -34.21
N TYR A 145 3.96 -1.61 -34.27
CA TYR A 145 4.86 -2.50 -33.54
C TYR A 145 5.71 -1.71 -32.53
N ALA A 146 5.08 -1.23 -31.47
CA ALA A 146 5.71 -0.51 -30.37
C ALA A 146 6.37 -1.49 -29.36
N THR A 147 7.25 -2.35 -29.86
CA THR A 147 7.85 -3.45 -29.10
C THR A 147 9.30 -3.70 -29.51
N PHE A 148 10.08 -4.30 -28.62
CA PHE A 148 11.39 -4.88 -28.93
C PHE A 148 11.38 -6.42 -28.85
N SER A 149 10.20 -7.04 -28.74
CA SER A 149 10.09 -8.49 -28.62
C SER A 149 10.68 -9.21 -29.85
N PRO A 150 11.59 -10.18 -29.67
CA PRO A 150 12.22 -10.87 -30.79
C PRO A 150 11.23 -11.78 -31.55
N VAL A 151 10.05 -12.03 -31.00
CA VAL A 151 9.04 -12.92 -31.60
C VAL A 151 8.62 -12.46 -33.00
N VAL A 152 8.58 -11.14 -33.23
CA VAL A 152 8.23 -10.53 -34.52
C VAL A 152 9.22 -10.95 -35.61
N SER A 153 10.52 -11.04 -35.28
CA SER A 153 11.56 -11.49 -36.20
C SER A 153 11.43 -12.96 -36.61
N THR A 154 10.63 -13.75 -35.89
CA THR A 154 10.39 -15.16 -36.24
C THR A 154 9.15 -15.34 -37.13
N GLY A 155 8.45 -14.25 -37.47
CA GLY A 155 7.25 -14.22 -38.29
C GLY A 155 6.09 -13.51 -37.62
N LEU A 156 5.17 -12.96 -38.42
CA LEU A 156 4.02 -12.20 -37.94
C LEU A 156 2.81 -13.09 -37.66
N ALA A 157 2.13 -12.84 -36.53
CA ALA A 157 0.75 -13.26 -36.36
C ALA A 157 -0.13 -12.50 -37.36
N ARG A 158 -1.14 -13.17 -37.91
CA ARG A 158 -2.08 -12.54 -38.85
C ARG A 158 -2.99 -11.56 -38.10
N PRO A 159 -3.44 -10.48 -38.75
CA PRO A 159 -4.55 -9.69 -38.23
C PRO A 159 -5.78 -10.57 -38.00
N GLY A 160 -6.46 -10.38 -36.87
CA GLY A 160 -7.68 -11.10 -36.54
C GLY A 160 -8.41 -10.46 -35.38
N LYS A 161 -9.18 -11.28 -34.66
CA LYS A 161 -10.22 -10.82 -33.72
C LYS A 161 -9.83 -10.98 -32.25
N VAL A 162 -8.65 -11.53 -31.97
CA VAL A 162 -8.23 -11.87 -30.60
C VAL A 162 -7.27 -10.81 -30.07
N GLY A 163 -7.65 -10.16 -28.97
CA GLY A 163 -6.77 -9.25 -28.24
C GLY A 163 -6.09 -9.98 -27.10
N ILE A 164 -4.76 -9.83 -26.95
CA ILE A 164 -3.98 -10.41 -25.86
C ILE A 164 -3.42 -9.31 -24.98
N VAL A 165 -3.58 -9.44 -23.67
CA VAL A 165 -2.90 -8.64 -22.66
C VAL A 165 -2.23 -9.55 -21.61
N SER A 166 -0.99 -9.24 -21.25
CA SER A 166 -0.20 -10.05 -20.29
C SER A 166 0.64 -9.19 -19.36
N GLN A 167 0.58 -9.45 -18.05
CA GLN A 167 1.55 -8.87 -17.10
C GLN A 167 2.97 -9.36 -17.38
N SER A 168 3.12 -10.64 -17.70
CA SER A 168 4.43 -11.24 -18.03
C SER A 168 4.83 -10.93 -19.46
N GLY A 169 6.00 -10.29 -19.64
CA GLY A 169 6.60 -10.06 -20.96
C GLY A 169 7.01 -11.36 -21.65
N ALA A 170 7.67 -12.27 -20.94
CA ALA A 170 8.15 -13.54 -21.48
C ALA A 170 6.97 -14.45 -21.91
N PHE A 171 5.96 -14.59 -21.05
CA PHE A 171 4.74 -15.32 -21.42
C PHE A 171 4.01 -14.62 -22.57
N GLY A 172 3.94 -13.29 -22.57
CA GLY A 172 3.35 -12.53 -23.67
C GLY A 172 4.03 -12.85 -25.02
N ALA A 173 5.36 -12.87 -25.07
CA ALA A 173 6.11 -13.21 -26.28
C ALA A 173 5.86 -14.66 -26.72
N TYR A 174 5.83 -15.59 -25.76
CA TYR A 174 5.46 -16.99 -26.01
C TYR A 174 4.03 -17.12 -26.54
N ALA A 175 3.08 -16.41 -25.94
CA ALA A 175 1.67 -16.39 -26.34
C ALA A 175 1.48 -15.84 -27.76
N TYR A 176 2.27 -14.83 -28.18
CA TYR A 176 2.29 -14.38 -29.57
C TYR A 176 2.77 -15.47 -30.53
N GLY A 177 3.85 -16.17 -30.18
CA GLY A 177 4.36 -17.31 -30.95
C GLY A 177 3.32 -18.42 -31.09
N MET A 178 2.66 -18.78 -29.98
CA MET A 178 1.58 -19.75 -29.94
C MET A 178 0.38 -19.34 -30.79
N ALA A 179 -0.02 -18.06 -30.73
CA ALA A 179 -1.08 -17.53 -31.57
C ALA A 179 -0.75 -17.72 -33.06
N ARG A 180 0.48 -17.41 -33.48
CA ARG A 180 0.93 -17.63 -34.85
C ARG A 180 0.94 -19.11 -35.23
N GLU A 181 1.50 -19.98 -34.40
CA GLU A 181 1.59 -21.42 -34.67
C GLU A 181 0.22 -22.09 -34.79
N ARG A 182 -0.76 -21.60 -34.03
CA ARG A 182 -2.14 -22.08 -34.02
C ARG A 182 -3.07 -21.31 -34.97
N ASP A 183 -2.54 -20.44 -35.82
CA ASP A 183 -3.28 -19.58 -36.77
C ASP A 183 -4.39 -18.72 -36.09
N VAL A 184 -4.16 -18.34 -34.83
CA VAL A 184 -5.01 -17.42 -34.07
C VAL A 184 -4.68 -15.98 -34.48
N GLY A 185 -5.58 -15.37 -35.25
CA GLY A 185 -5.40 -13.98 -35.71
C GLY A 185 -5.59 -12.97 -34.58
N LEU A 186 -4.63 -12.05 -34.43
CA LEU A 186 -4.59 -11.06 -33.35
C LEU A 186 -5.08 -9.68 -33.81
N SER A 187 -5.87 -9.02 -32.97
CA SER A 187 -6.16 -7.58 -33.09
C SER A 187 -5.10 -6.76 -32.36
N MET A 188 -4.80 -7.16 -31.13
CA MET A 188 -3.89 -6.50 -30.20
C MET A 188 -3.01 -7.51 -29.46
N TRP A 189 -1.82 -7.06 -29.09
CA TRP A 189 -0.95 -7.73 -28.13
C TRP A 189 -0.32 -6.69 -27.23
N ILE A 190 -0.46 -6.83 -25.91
CA ILE A 190 0.00 -5.83 -24.94
C ILE A 190 0.72 -6.55 -23.79
N THR A 191 1.86 -6.02 -23.38
CA THR A 191 2.52 -6.44 -22.13
C THR A 191 2.59 -5.27 -21.15
N THR A 192 2.07 -5.44 -19.94
CA THR A 192 1.92 -4.33 -18.97
C THR A 192 3.08 -4.21 -17.99
N GLY A 193 3.84 -5.29 -17.75
CA GLY A 193 5.02 -5.26 -16.89
C GLY A 193 4.65 -4.94 -15.44
N ASN A 194 5.33 -3.96 -14.85
CA ASN A 194 5.17 -3.59 -13.43
C ASN A 194 3.89 -2.81 -13.11
N GLU A 195 3.13 -2.37 -14.12
CA GLU A 195 1.86 -1.64 -13.99
C GLU A 195 1.96 -0.41 -13.07
N SER A 196 2.90 0.51 -13.34
CA SER A 196 2.99 1.75 -12.56
C SER A 196 1.83 2.73 -12.83
N ASP A 197 1.15 2.56 -13.96
CA ASP A 197 -0.04 3.30 -14.37
C ASP A 197 -1.02 2.43 -15.16
N ILE A 198 -0.75 2.14 -16.45
CA ILE A 198 -1.65 1.32 -17.28
C ILE A 198 -1.57 -0.15 -16.85
N ALA A 199 -2.70 -0.73 -16.47
CA ALA A 199 -2.82 -2.12 -16.03
C ALA A 199 -3.59 -3.00 -17.03
N VAL A 200 -3.61 -4.32 -16.77
CA VAL A 200 -4.43 -5.28 -17.54
C VAL A 200 -5.89 -4.84 -17.63
N ALA A 201 -6.46 -4.31 -16.54
CA ALA A 201 -7.84 -3.86 -16.49
C ALA A 201 -8.12 -2.75 -17.51
N ASP A 202 -7.24 -1.76 -17.65
CA ASP A 202 -7.39 -0.68 -18.64
C ASP A 202 -7.35 -1.23 -20.07
N CYS A 203 -6.48 -2.20 -20.32
CA CYS A 203 -6.35 -2.85 -21.62
C CYS A 203 -7.60 -3.67 -21.98
N ILE A 204 -8.18 -4.41 -21.03
CA ILE A 204 -9.46 -5.11 -21.20
C ILE A 204 -10.57 -4.10 -21.51
N ALA A 205 -10.65 -3.00 -20.74
CA ALA A 205 -11.67 -1.98 -20.95
C ALA A 205 -11.55 -1.28 -22.31
N TRP A 206 -10.33 -1.07 -22.81
CA TRP A 206 -10.10 -0.55 -24.16
C TRP A 206 -10.52 -1.56 -25.23
N MET A 207 -10.07 -2.81 -25.12
CA MET A 207 -10.44 -3.89 -26.06
C MET A 207 -11.95 -4.19 -26.06
N ALA A 208 -12.63 -3.95 -24.94
CA ALA A 208 -14.09 -4.03 -24.85
C ALA A 208 -14.78 -3.09 -25.86
N ARG A 209 -14.16 -1.94 -26.16
CA ARG A 209 -14.68 -0.91 -27.08
C ARG A 209 -14.12 -1.02 -28.49
N ASP A 210 -12.93 -1.59 -28.66
CA ASP A 210 -12.26 -1.71 -29.96
C ASP A 210 -13.03 -2.61 -30.95
N PRO A 211 -13.48 -2.10 -32.11
CA PRO A 211 -14.24 -2.91 -33.07
C PRO A 211 -13.45 -4.07 -33.70
N ALA A 212 -12.10 -4.02 -33.69
CA ALA A 212 -11.28 -5.12 -34.20
C ALA A 212 -11.25 -6.34 -33.26
N THR A 213 -11.42 -6.12 -31.95
CA THR A 213 -11.38 -7.17 -30.94
C THR A 213 -12.77 -7.76 -30.69
N GLN A 214 -12.90 -9.09 -30.80
CA GLN A 214 -14.12 -9.85 -30.45
C GLN A 214 -13.91 -10.78 -29.25
N VAL A 215 -12.67 -11.22 -29.01
CA VAL A 215 -12.31 -12.10 -27.87
C VAL A 215 -11.08 -11.52 -27.18
N ILE A 216 -11.10 -11.49 -25.85
CA ILE A 216 -10.01 -10.94 -25.04
C ILE A 216 -9.36 -12.07 -24.25
N MET A 217 -8.04 -12.18 -24.38
CA MET A 217 -7.19 -13.09 -23.63
C MET A 217 -6.36 -12.28 -22.64
N ALA A 218 -6.45 -12.60 -21.34
CA ALA A 218 -5.72 -11.89 -20.30
C ALA A 218 -4.89 -12.84 -19.43
N TYR A 219 -3.61 -12.53 -19.25
CA TYR A 219 -2.73 -13.23 -18.32
C TYR A 219 -2.43 -12.32 -17.11
N LEU A 220 -2.83 -12.78 -15.93
CA LEU A 220 -2.73 -12.06 -14.66
C LEU A 220 -1.90 -12.86 -13.65
N GLU A 221 -0.95 -12.18 -13.02
CA GLU A 221 -0.20 -12.63 -11.85
C GLU A 221 -0.82 -12.08 -10.56
N GLY A 222 -1.27 -10.82 -10.59
CA GLY A 222 -1.95 -10.13 -9.50
C GLY A 222 -2.75 -8.93 -10.00
N CYS A 223 -3.31 -8.16 -9.07
CA CYS A 223 -4.03 -6.92 -9.38
C CYS A 223 -3.82 -5.93 -8.21
N ARG A 224 -3.72 -4.64 -8.51
CA ARG A 224 -3.67 -3.56 -7.50
C ARG A 224 -5.01 -2.85 -7.33
N ASP A 225 -5.80 -2.77 -8.40
CA ASP A 225 -7.13 -2.14 -8.43
C ASP A 225 -8.20 -3.18 -8.81
N GLY A 226 -8.71 -3.90 -7.81
CA GLY A 226 -9.77 -4.87 -8.02
C GLY A 226 -11.07 -4.25 -8.52
N ALA A 227 -11.37 -3.00 -8.15
CA ALA A 227 -12.55 -2.29 -8.62
C ALA A 227 -12.46 -1.97 -10.12
N GLY A 228 -11.29 -1.51 -10.57
CA GLY A 228 -10.98 -1.34 -11.99
C GLY A 228 -11.09 -2.64 -12.77
N LEU A 229 -10.57 -3.75 -12.25
CA LEU A 229 -10.69 -5.05 -12.93
C LEU A 229 -12.16 -5.48 -13.07
N ARG A 230 -12.97 -5.39 -12.01
CA ARG A 230 -14.43 -5.68 -12.08
C ARG A 230 -15.11 -4.85 -13.16
N GLN A 231 -14.88 -3.54 -13.14
CA GLN A 231 -15.47 -2.62 -14.10
C GLN A 231 -15.07 -2.99 -15.54
N ALA A 232 -13.79 -3.30 -15.79
CA ALA A 232 -13.32 -3.69 -17.12
C ALA A 232 -13.98 -4.98 -17.65
N LEU A 233 -14.14 -5.98 -16.79
CA LEU A 233 -14.83 -7.23 -17.13
C LEU A 233 -16.32 -7.00 -17.40
N ASP A 234 -16.98 -6.17 -16.60
CA ASP A 234 -18.38 -5.79 -16.84
C ASP A 234 -18.55 -5.05 -18.17
N LEU A 235 -17.62 -4.18 -18.54
CA LEU A 235 -17.62 -3.52 -19.85
C LEU A 235 -17.47 -4.53 -20.99
N ALA A 236 -16.52 -5.48 -20.89
CA ALA A 236 -16.33 -6.50 -21.90
C ALA A 236 -17.57 -7.40 -22.06
N ARG A 237 -18.17 -7.80 -20.93
CA ARG A 237 -19.42 -8.57 -20.90
C ARG A 237 -20.58 -7.81 -21.54
N ALA A 238 -20.76 -6.53 -21.18
CA ALA A 238 -21.82 -5.69 -21.75
C ALA A 238 -21.63 -5.48 -23.27
N ALA A 239 -20.38 -5.43 -23.74
CA ALA A 239 -20.05 -5.39 -25.17
C ALA A 239 -20.18 -6.74 -25.89
N GLY A 240 -20.55 -7.82 -25.18
CA GLY A 240 -20.67 -9.17 -25.74
C GLY A 240 -19.34 -9.80 -26.13
N LYS A 241 -18.22 -9.35 -25.54
CA LYS A 241 -16.86 -9.82 -25.84
C LYS A 241 -16.36 -10.76 -24.75
N PRO A 242 -16.23 -12.07 -25.03
CA PRO A 242 -15.73 -13.01 -24.04
C PRO A 242 -14.32 -12.68 -23.56
N VAL A 243 -14.11 -12.75 -22.25
CA VAL A 243 -12.78 -12.63 -21.63
C VAL A 243 -12.34 -14.00 -21.14
N VAL A 244 -11.24 -14.51 -21.67
CA VAL A 244 -10.56 -15.72 -21.21
C VAL A 244 -9.35 -15.28 -20.39
N VAL A 245 -9.24 -15.78 -19.16
CA VAL A 245 -8.21 -15.38 -18.20
C VAL A 245 -7.35 -16.55 -17.78
N VAL A 246 -6.04 -16.35 -17.73
CA VAL A 246 -5.13 -17.18 -16.92
C VAL A 246 -4.71 -16.36 -15.71
N LYS A 247 -5.06 -16.83 -14.51
CA LYS A 247 -4.55 -16.29 -13.23
C LYS A 247 -3.59 -17.30 -12.61
N VAL A 248 -2.31 -16.93 -12.52
CA VAL A 248 -1.27 -17.74 -11.87
C VAL A 248 -1.20 -17.43 -10.37
N GLY A 249 -0.36 -18.17 -9.62
CA GLY A 249 -0.27 -18.01 -8.16
C GLY A 249 -1.39 -18.69 -7.37
N ARG A 250 -1.86 -19.84 -7.84
CA ARG A 250 -3.00 -20.60 -7.28
C ARG A 250 -2.78 -21.17 -5.89
N THR A 251 -1.54 -21.51 -5.57
CA THR A 251 -1.13 -22.13 -4.31
C THR A 251 -0.26 -21.15 -3.55
N SER A 252 -0.10 -21.34 -2.25
CA SER A 252 0.84 -20.53 -1.45
C SER A 252 2.23 -20.46 -2.09
N LEU A 253 2.75 -21.61 -2.55
CA LEU A 253 4.02 -21.69 -3.28
C LEU A 253 4.01 -20.84 -4.57
N GLY A 254 3.01 -21.02 -5.42
CA GLY A 254 2.93 -20.25 -6.67
C GLY A 254 2.69 -18.76 -6.45
N ALA A 255 1.94 -18.39 -5.40
CA ALA A 255 1.64 -17.02 -5.02
C ALA A 255 2.90 -16.29 -4.54
N ILE A 256 3.71 -16.95 -3.71
CA ILE A 256 5.02 -16.42 -3.25
C ILE A 256 5.94 -16.18 -4.46
N THR A 257 6.01 -17.14 -5.39
CA THR A 257 6.82 -16.98 -6.62
C THR A 257 6.31 -15.84 -7.49
N ALA A 258 5.00 -15.75 -7.75
CA ALA A 258 4.43 -14.65 -8.54
C ALA A 258 4.70 -13.27 -7.88
N ALA A 259 4.52 -13.16 -6.57
CA ALA A 259 4.74 -11.91 -5.84
C ALA A 259 6.21 -11.44 -5.88
N SER A 260 7.18 -12.36 -5.83
CA SER A 260 8.60 -12.03 -5.96
C SER A 260 8.99 -11.57 -7.37
N HIS A 261 8.17 -11.86 -8.38
CA HIS A 261 8.45 -11.58 -9.79
C HIS A 261 7.86 -10.24 -10.28
N THR A 262 6.74 -9.74 -9.73
CA THR A 262 6.03 -8.56 -10.30
C THR A 262 5.63 -7.44 -9.33
N ALA A 263 6.08 -7.43 -8.07
CA ALA A 263 5.73 -6.38 -7.08
C ALA A 263 4.21 -6.10 -6.98
N ALA A 264 3.39 -7.07 -7.37
CA ALA A 264 1.94 -7.05 -7.25
C ALA A 264 1.55 -8.09 -6.19
N LEU A 265 0.62 -7.73 -5.31
CA LEU A 265 0.11 -8.66 -4.30
C LEU A 265 -0.59 -9.84 -5.00
N ALA A 266 -0.11 -11.05 -4.72
CA ALA A 266 -0.83 -12.27 -5.05
C ALA A 266 -2.03 -12.39 -4.09
N GLY A 267 -3.19 -11.85 -4.48
CA GLY A 267 -4.42 -11.95 -3.70
C GLY A 267 -4.97 -13.38 -3.65
N ASP A 268 -5.98 -13.60 -2.78
CA ASP A 268 -6.59 -14.91 -2.57
C ASP A 268 -7.18 -15.50 -3.87
N ASP A 269 -6.72 -16.70 -4.24
CA ASP A 269 -7.11 -17.37 -5.49
C ASP A 269 -8.63 -17.64 -5.55
N ALA A 270 -9.22 -17.99 -4.41
CA ALA A 270 -10.65 -18.29 -4.33
C ALA A 270 -11.51 -17.02 -4.53
N ALA A 271 -11.03 -15.87 -4.02
CA ALA A 271 -11.66 -14.57 -4.27
C ALA A 271 -11.53 -14.13 -5.75
N PHE A 272 -10.39 -14.37 -6.40
CA PHE A 272 -10.25 -14.13 -7.84
C PHE A 272 -11.16 -15.03 -8.68
N GLU A 273 -11.31 -16.32 -8.32
CA GLU A 273 -12.26 -17.23 -8.97
C GLU A 273 -13.70 -16.69 -8.88
N ALA A 274 -14.10 -16.24 -7.69
CA ALA A 274 -15.41 -15.63 -7.46
C ALA A 274 -15.60 -14.37 -8.33
N LEU A 275 -14.58 -13.50 -8.40
CA LEU A 275 -14.56 -12.31 -9.26
C LEU A 275 -14.81 -12.67 -10.72
N PHE A 276 -14.00 -13.58 -11.29
CA PHE A 276 -14.10 -13.93 -12.71
C PHE A 276 -15.47 -14.51 -13.05
N ARG A 277 -15.99 -15.40 -12.19
CA ARG A 277 -17.31 -15.97 -12.38
C ARG A 277 -18.43 -14.93 -12.32
N GLN A 278 -18.41 -14.03 -11.32
CA GLN A 278 -19.45 -12.99 -11.17
C GLN A 278 -19.45 -11.98 -12.32
N HIS A 279 -18.27 -11.65 -12.83
CA HIS A 279 -18.08 -10.62 -13.86
C HIS A 279 -17.91 -11.20 -15.28
N GLY A 280 -18.12 -12.51 -15.47
CA GLY A 280 -18.23 -13.13 -16.78
C GLY A 280 -16.91 -13.39 -17.51
N ALA A 281 -15.81 -13.61 -16.80
CA ALA A 281 -14.55 -14.07 -17.36
C ALA A 281 -14.37 -15.59 -17.15
N TRP A 282 -14.01 -16.31 -18.21
CA TRP A 282 -13.68 -17.74 -18.13
C TRP A 282 -12.23 -17.91 -17.69
N ARG A 283 -12.00 -18.63 -16.60
CA ARG A 283 -10.64 -18.92 -16.14
C ARG A 283 -10.11 -20.21 -16.75
N ALA A 284 -9.16 -20.09 -17.67
CA ALA A 284 -8.43 -21.23 -18.20
C ALA A 284 -7.39 -21.76 -17.20
N ARG A 285 -7.27 -23.08 -17.11
CA ARG A 285 -6.36 -23.79 -16.20
C ARG A 285 -5.06 -24.23 -16.87
N THR A 286 -5.04 -24.31 -18.20
CA THR A 286 -3.85 -24.65 -18.99
C THR A 286 -3.66 -23.67 -20.14
N ILE A 287 -2.45 -23.61 -20.68
CA ILE A 287 -2.14 -22.82 -21.89
C ILE A 287 -2.96 -23.35 -23.07
N GLU A 288 -3.13 -24.66 -23.18
CA GLU A 288 -3.92 -25.26 -24.24
C GLU A 288 -5.38 -24.80 -24.19
N GLU A 289 -6.01 -24.87 -23.03
CA GLU A 289 -7.38 -24.37 -22.83
C GLU A 289 -7.49 -22.88 -23.12
N PHE A 290 -6.50 -22.09 -22.68
CA PHE A 290 -6.46 -20.64 -22.90
C PHE A 290 -6.56 -20.27 -24.38
N PHE A 291 -5.83 -20.98 -25.24
CA PHE A 291 -5.87 -20.78 -26.70
C PHE A 291 -7.08 -21.46 -27.36
N ASP A 292 -7.45 -22.67 -26.93
CA ASP A 292 -8.56 -23.41 -27.54
C ASP A 292 -9.88 -22.66 -27.40
N VAL A 293 -10.16 -22.12 -26.21
CA VAL A 293 -11.38 -21.34 -25.95
C VAL A 293 -11.37 -20.06 -26.79
N ALA A 294 -10.27 -19.30 -26.75
CA ALA A 294 -10.20 -18.01 -27.43
C ALA A 294 -10.30 -18.15 -28.96
N HIS A 295 -9.57 -19.11 -29.53
CA HIS A 295 -9.61 -19.43 -30.95
C HIS A 295 -11.00 -19.88 -31.40
N SER A 296 -11.62 -20.79 -30.65
CA SER A 296 -12.94 -21.33 -30.98
C SER A 296 -14.03 -20.26 -30.99
N LEU A 297 -13.96 -19.33 -30.04
CA LEU A 297 -14.88 -18.18 -29.99
C LEU A 297 -14.64 -17.21 -31.16
N ALA A 298 -13.39 -17.01 -31.57
CA ALA A 298 -13.06 -16.15 -32.71
C ALA A 298 -13.52 -16.72 -34.07
N VAL A 299 -13.46 -18.06 -34.22
CA VAL A 299 -13.88 -18.79 -35.43
C VAL A 299 -15.39 -18.95 -35.51
N SER A 300 -16.02 -19.48 -34.46
CA SER A 300 -17.42 -19.94 -34.51
C SER A 300 -18.42 -18.98 -33.86
N GLY A 301 -17.97 -18.10 -32.97
CA GLY A 301 -18.83 -17.30 -32.09
C GLY A 301 -19.46 -18.12 -30.96
N LEU A 302 -20.48 -17.57 -30.31
CA LEU A 302 -21.28 -18.30 -29.32
C LEU A 302 -22.46 -19.02 -29.99
N PRO A 303 -22.82 -20.23 -29.55
CA PRO A 303 -24.02 -20.91 -30.04
C PRO A 303 -25.29 -20.21 -29.54
N ALA A 304 -26.39 -20.37 -30.29
CA ALA A 304 -27.68 -19.75 -29.98
C ALA A 304 -28.29 -20.24 -28.64
N ASN A 305 -27.90 -21.43 -28.17
CA ASN A 305 -28.29 -21.98 -26.88
C ASN A 305 -27.22 -22.95 -26.35
N ASP A 306 -27.41 -23.43 -25.12
CA ASP A 306 -26.48 -24.27 -24.36
C ASP A 306 -26.76 -25.78 -24.46
N ARG A 307 -27.65 -26.20 -25.36
CA ARG A 307 -28.00 -27.62 -25.57
C ARG A 307 -27.00 -28.27 -26.52
N VAL A 308 -26.41 -29.39 -26.11
CA VAL A 308 -25.31 -30.06 -26.82
C VAL A 308 -25.76 -31.38 -27.44
N GLY A 309 -25.50 -31.53 -28.73
CA GLY A 309 -25.63 -32.80 -29.45
C GLY A 309 -24.28 -33.49 -29.56
N LEU A 310 -24.23 -34.78 -29.22
CA LEU A 310 -23.06 -35.64 -29.39
C LEU A 310 -23.36 -36.67 -30.48
N LEU A 311 -22.54 -36.70 -31.54
CA LEU A 311 -22.65 -37.62 -32.67
C LEU A 311 -21.34 -38.39 -32.81
N THR A 312 -21.40 -39.71 -32.92
CA THR A 312 -20.21 -40.56 -32.94
C THR A 312 -20.34 -41.72 -33.92
N VAL A 313 -19.19 -42.24 -34.35
CA VAL A 313 -19.05 -43.50 -35.09
C VAL A 313 -18.56 -44.64 -34.19
N SER A 314 -18.35 -44.35 -32.91
CA SER A 314 -17.85 -45.27 -31.89
C SER A 314 -18.62 -45.09 -30.58
N GLY A 315 -19.37 -46.12 -30.19
CA GLY A 315 -20.10 -46.12 -28.92
C GLY A 315 -19.21 -45.91 -27.69
N GLY A 316 -17.98 -46.45 -27.69
CA GLY A 316 -17.04 -46.27 -26.57
C GLY A 316 -16.62 -44.81 -26.37
N VAL A 317 -16.29 -44.11 -27.47
CA VAL A 317 -15.98 -42.67 -27.41
C VAL A 317 -17.25 -41.84 -27.16
N GLY A 318 -18.42 -42.32 -27.62
CA GLY A 318 -19.71 -41.74 -27.27
C GLY A 318 -19.92 -41.67 -25.75
N VAL A 319 -19.66 -42.77 -25.04
CA VAL A 319 -19.73 -42.81 -23.57
C VAL A 319 -18.74 -41.82 -22.95
N MET A 320 -17.48 -41.81 -23.39
CA MET A 320 -16.49 -40.84 -22.89
C MET A 320 -16.93 -39.38 -23.09
N MET A 321 -17.49 -39.04 -24.26
CA MET A 321 -18.01 -37.70 -24.51
C MET A 321 -19.20 -37.35 -23.61
N ALA A 322 -20.06 -38.32 -23.29
CA ALA A 322 -21.16 -38.10 -22.37
C ALA A 322 -20.69 -37.89 -20.93
N ASP A 323 -19.71 -38.69 -20.46
CA ASP A 323 -19.09 -38.54 -19.14
C ASP A 323 -18.38 -37.19 -19.01
N ASP A 324 -17.52 -36.84 -19.97
CA ASP A 324 -16.81 -35.55 -20.01
C ASP A 324 -17.80 -34.36 -20.05
N ALA A 325 -18.90 -34.49 -20.80
CA ALA A 325 -19.92 -33.46 -20.88
C ALA A 325 -20.69 -33.30 -19.56
N ALA A 326 -20.98 -34.41 -18.86
CA ALA A 326 -21.61 -34.39 -17.55
C ALA A 326 -20.70 -33.76 -16.49
N ASP A 327 -19.41 -34.13 -16.46
CA ASP A 327 -18.39 -33.56 -15.57
C ASP A 327 -18.18 -32.06 -15.82
N ALA A 328 -18.29 -31.63 -17.08
CA ALA A 328 -18.26 -30.22 -17.48
C ALA A 328 -19.60 -29.49 -17.24
N GLY A 329 -20.63 -30.20 -16.77
CA GLY A 329 -21.96 -29.66 -16.50
C GLY A 329 -22.71 -29.18 -17.74
N LEU A 330 -22.49 -29.78 -18.92
CA LEU A 330 -23.20 -29.44 -20.15
C LEU A 330 -24.62 -30.01 -20.18
N ASP A 331 -25.55 -29.33 -20.88
CA ASP A 331 -26.89 -29.86 -21.11
C ASP A 331 -26.88 -30.78 -22.35
N VAL A 332 -26.99 -32.09 -22.13
CA VAL A 332 -26.99 -33.13 -23.17
C VAL A 332 -28.38 -33.79 -23.21
N PRO A 333 -29.40 -33.07 -23.72
CA PRO A 333 -30.78 -33.53 -23.65
C PRO A 333 -31.03 -34.74 -24.56
N GLU A 334 -31.99 -35.58 -24.19
CA GLU A 334 -32.46 -36.67 -25.06
C GLU A 334 -33.11 -36.12 -26.34
N LEU A 335 -32.88 -36.81 -27.46
CA LEU A 335 -33.52 -36.46 -28.74
C LEU A 335 -35.04 -36.68 -28.67
N PRO A 336 -35.86 -35.77 -29.23
CA PRO A 336 -37.29 -36.01 -29.41
C PRO A 336 -37.56 -37.27 -30.22
N SER A 337 -38.69 -37.94 -29.96
CA SER A 337 -39.06 -39.19 -30.64
C SER A 337 -39.10 -39.08 -32.17
N SER A 338 -39.47 -37.90 -32.70
CA SER A 338 -39.45 -37.62 -34.15
C SER A 338 -38.03 -37.72 -34.72
N ALA A 339 -37.06 -37.06 -34.08
CA ALA A 339 -35.67 -37.06 -34.51
C ALA A 339 -35.06 -38.47 -34.40
N GLN A 340 -35.39 -39.22 -33.34
CA GLN A 340 -34.96 -40.61 -33.21
C GLN A 340 -35.52 -41.49 -34.35
N GLN A 341 -36.78 -41.30 -34.74
CA GLN A 341 -37.41 -42.03 -35.84
C GLN A 341 -36.79 -41.66 -37.20
N SER A 342 -36.57 -40.38 -37.47
CA SER A 342 -35.90 -39.89 -38.69
C SER A 342 -34.53 -40.54 -38.88
N ILE A 343 -33.75 -40.65 -37.80
CA ILE A 343 -32.41 -41.28 -37.84
C ILE A 343 -32.54 -42.80 -38.03
N ARG A 344 -33.37 -43.50 -37.25
CA ARG A 344 -33.53 -44.98 -37.35
C ARG A 344 -34.04 -45.44 -38.71
N ALA A 345 -34.87 -44.62 -39.37
CA ALA A 345 -35.39 -44.94 -40.70
C ALA A 345 -34.27 -45.03 -41.76
N ARG A 346 -33.16 -44.32 -41.55
CA ARG A 346 -31.98 -44.33 -42.43
C ARG A 346 -30.85 -45.20 -41.90
N VAL A 347 -30.72 -45.34 -40.58
CA VAL A 347 -29.68 -46.13 -39.91
C VAL A 347 -30.34 -47.06 -38.87
N PRO A 348 -30.86 -48.24 -39.29
CA PRO A 348 -31.62 -49.12 -38.40
C PRO A 348 -30.84 -49.62 -37.17
N LEU A 349 -29.51 -49.70 -37.28
CA LEU A 349 -28.61 -50.15 -36.21
C LEU A 349 -28.08 -49.00 -35.32
N ALA A 350 -28.46 -47.75 -35.59
CA ALA A 350 -27.98 -46.61 -34.81
C ALA A 350 -28.54 -46.60 -33.38
N ALA A 351 -27.68 -46.27 -32.42
CA ALA A 351 -28.16 -45.76 -31.13
C ALA A 351 -28.61 -44.32 -31.34
N THR A 352 -29.89 -44.03 -31.10
CA THR A 352 -30.52 -42.73 -31.44
C THR A 352 -30.84 -41.86 -30.23
N ARG A 353 -30.32 -42.23 -29.06
CA ARG A 353 -30.27 -41.32 -27.90
C ARG A 353 -29.10 -40.35 -28.08
N ASN A 354 -28.95 -39.37 -27.19
CA ASN A 354 -27.78 -38.51 -27.16
C ASN A 354 -26.78 -39.13 -26.17
N PRO A 355 -25.57 -39.57 -26.58
CA PRO A 355 -24.96 -39.48 -27.91
C PRO A 355 -25.56 -40.40 -28.98
N VAL A 356 -25.69 -39.89 -30.21
CA VAL A 356 -26.13 -40.67 -31.37
C VAL A 356 -24.92 -41.45 -31.92
N ASP A 357 -25.01 -42.77 -31.97
CA ASP A 357 -23.98 -43.65 -32.54
C ASP A 357 -24.44 -44.21 -33.89
N LEU A 358 -23.79 -43.77 -34.97
CA LEU A 358 -24.07 -44.22 -36.34
C LEU A 358 -23.35 -45.53 -36.70
N THR A 359 -22.52 -46.05 -35.80
CA THR A 359 -21.67 -47.23 -36.01
C THR A 359 -20.73 -47.07 -37.21
N GLY A 360 -20.09 -48.15 -37.64
CA GLY A 360 -19.27 -48.16 -38.87
C GLY A 360 -20.06 -48.01 -40.17
N GLN A 361 -21.40 -48.00 -40.15
CA GLN A 361 -22.23 -47.89 -41.36
C GLN A 361 -21.93 -46.61 -42.15
N VAL A 362 -21.55 -45.52 -41.47
CA VAL A 362 -21.12 -44.25 -42.09
C VAL A 362 -19.95 -44.41 -43.08
N THR A 363 -19.13 -45.45 -42.93
CA THR A 363 -18.01 -45.72 -43.84
C THR A 363 -18.49 -46.18 -45.21
N SER A 364 -19.61 -46.90 -45.28
CA SER A 364 -20.20 -47.37 -46.54
C SER A 364 -21.25 -46.39 -47.08
N GLU A 365 -21.93 -45.65 -46.21
CA GLU A 365 -22.99 -44.69 -46.55
C GLU A 365 -22.75 -43.33 -45.86
N PRO A 366 -21.83 -42.48 -46.36
CA PRO A 366 -21.49 -41.23 -45.66
C PRO A 366 -22.64 -40.22 -45.50
N GLU A 367 -23.67 -40.29 -46.35
CA GLU A 367 -24.88 -39.45 -46.30
C GLU A 367 -25.65 -39.56 -44.97
N VAL A 368 -25.50 -40.69 -44.26
CA VAL A 368 -26.16 -40.90 -42.96
C VAL A 368 -25.67 -39.92 -41.89
N LEU A 369 -24.44 -39.41 -42.02
CA LEU A 369 -23.89 -38.39 -41.14
C LEU A 369 -24.66 -37.07 -41.26
N GLU A 370 -24.98 -36.66 -42.48
CA GLU A 370 -25.74 -35.44 -42.74
C GLU A 370 -27.16 -35.54 -42.19
N VAL A 371 -27.83 -36.69 -42.40
CA VAL A 371 -29.19 -36.93 -41.89
C VAL A 371 -29.23 -36.76 -40.36
N ALA A 372 -28.30 -37.40 -39.65
CA ALA A 372 -28.24 -37.31 -38.20
C ALA A 372 -27.90 -35.89 -37.72
N ALA A 373 -26.90 -35.24 -38.33
CA ALA A 373 -26.52 -33.88 -37.97
C ALA A 373 -27.66 -32.88 -38.16
N ARG A 374 -28.41 -32.97 -39.27
CA ARG A 374 -29.57 -32.12 -39.54
C ARG A 374 -30.72 -32.37 -38.55
N ALA A 375 -31.03 -33.62 -38.23
CA ALA A 375 -32.04 -33.95 -37.23
C ALA A 375 -31.66 -33.40 -35.84
N MET A 376 -30.38 -33.48 -35.46
CA MET A 376 -29.90 -32.98 -34.17
C MET A 376 -29.93 -31.44 -34.09
N LEU A 377 -29.51 -30.74 -35.14
CA LEU A 377 -29.48 -29.26 -35.15
C LEU A 377 -30.88 -28.65 -35.37
N GLY A 378 -31.69 -29.25 -36.25
CA GLY A 378 -33.01 -28.77 -36.62
C GLY A 378 -34.12 -29.26 -35.69
N GLU A 379 -34.45 -30.55 -35.72
CA GLU A 379 -35.57 -31.11 -34.98
C GLU A 379 -35.34 -31.08 -33.46
N ALA A 380 -34.15 -31.48 -33.00
CA ALA A 380 -33.84 -31.48 -31.57
C ALA A 380 -33.39 -30.10 -31.04
N GLY A 381 -33.00 -29.18 -31.94
CA GLY A 381 -32.70 -27.79 -31.61
C GLY A 381 -31.40 -27.56 -30.82
N HIS A 382 -30.42 -28.45 -30.94
CA HIS A 382 -29.12 -28.32 -30.27
C HIS A 382 -28.37 -27.06 -30.74
N GLY A 383 -27.75 -26.33 -29.80
CA GLY A 383 -26.92 -25.15 -30.05
C GLY A 383 -25.55 -25.50 -30.60
N SER A 384 -24.99 -26.62 -30.14
CA SER A 384 -23.70 -27.15 -30.55
C SER A 384 -23.82 -28.63 -30.93
N LEU A 385 -23.07 -29.06 -31.94
CA LEU A 385 -22.95 -30.45 -32.36
C LEU A 385 -21.48 -30.87 -32.42
N LEU A 386 -21.10 -31.85 -31.59
CA LEU A 386 -19.78 -32.47 -31.63
C LEU A 386 -19.86 -33.82 -32.36
N VAL A 387 -19.07 -33.95 -33.43
CA VAL A 387 -19.06 -35.11 -34.33
C VAL A 387 -17.72 -35.83 -34.26
N PHE A 388 -17.66 -37.00 -33.62
CA PHE A 388 -16.47 -37.84 -33.58
C PHE A 388 -16.43 -38.85 -34.74
N LEU A 389 -15.37 -38.80 -35.55
CA LEU A 389 -15.24 -39.60 -36.77
C LEU A 389 -14.09 -40.63 -36.74
N ALA A 390 -13.37 -40.75 -35.62
CA ALA A 390 -12.21 -41.64 -35.48
C ALA A 390 -11.22 -41.52 -36.66
N ALA A 391 -10.60 -42.62 -37.08
CA ALA A 391 -9.70 -42.66 -38.24
C ALA A 391 -10.42 -42.43 -39.59
N PHE A 392 -11.75 -42.64 -39.66
CA PHE A 392 -12.51 -42.43 -40.89
C PHE A 392 -12.50 -40.95 -41.31
N GLY A 393 -12.56 -40.03 -40.33
CA GLY A 393 -12.43 -38.60 -40.56
C GLY A 393 -11.09 -38.16 -41.16
N SER A 394 -10.06 -38.99 -41.08
CA SER A 394 -8.74 -38.70 -41.64
C SER A 394 -8.61 -39.01 -43.14
N THR A 395 -9.57 -39.73 -43.73
CA THR A 395 -9.53 -40.10 -45.16
C THR A 395 -9.84 -38.89 -46.06
N ALA A 396 -9.19 -38.78 -47.24
CA ALA A 396 -9.40 -37.65 -48.15
C ALA A 396 -10.87 -37.48 -48.56
N ALA A 397 -11.57 -38.57 -48.86
CA ALA A 397 -12.99 -38.54 -49.19
C ALA A 397 -13.85 -37.97 -48.04
N MET A 398 -13.59 -38.40 -46.80
CA MET A 398 -14.33 -37.88 -45.65
C MET A 398 -13.96 -36.44 -45.32
N GLN A 399 -12.72 -36.03 -45.59
CA GLN A 399 -12.30 -34.63 -45.45
C GLN A 399 -13.11 -33.69 -46.36
N ASP A 400 -13.39 -34.10 -47.60
CA ASP A 400 -14.23 -33.34 -48.53
C ASP A 400 -15.69 -33.24 -48.00
N ILE A 401 -16.19 -34.33 -47.41
CA ILE A 401 -17.51 -34.39 -46.79
C ILE A 401 -17.58 -33.48 -45.55
N GLN A 402 -16.57 -33.50 -44.68
CA GLN A 402 -16.51 -32.59 -43.51
C GLN A 402 -16.61 -31.12 -43.94
N ARG A 403 -15.89 -30.71 -45.00
CA ARG A 403 -15.88 -29.33 -45.49
C ARG A 403 -17.21 -28.92 -46.10
N SER A 404 -17.82 -29.79 -46.93
CA SER A 404 -19.12 -29.53 -47.54
C SER A 404 -20.24 -29.52 -46.49
N LEU A 405 -20.31 -30.56 -45.68
CA LEU A 405 -21.29 -30.68 -44.60
C LEU A 405 -21.19 -29.53 -43.59
N GLY A 406 -19.98 -29.20 -43.12
CA GLY A 406 -19.79 -28.09 -42.19
C GLY A 406 -20.31 -26.77 -42.76
N ARG A 407 -19.98 -26.47 -44.02
CA ARG A 407 -20.47 -25.28 -44.72
C ARG A 407 -21.99 -25.27 -44.86
N ASP A 408 -22.57 -26.39 -45.26
CA ASP A 408 -24.02 -26.51 -45.47
C ASP A 408 -24.78 -26.39 -44.14
N LEU A 409 -24.32 -27.06 -43.08
CA LEU A 409 -24.93 -26.93 -41.75
C LEU A 409 -24.83 -25.51 -41.20
N ARG A 410 -23.70 -24.82 -41.40
CA ARG A 410 -23.52 -23.42 -40.99
C ARG A 410 -24.42 -22.45 -41.75
N ARG A 411 -24.68 -22.71 -43.04
CA ARG A 411 -25.63 -21.96 -43.86
C ARG A 411 -27.07 -22.21 -43.41
N ASP A 412 -27.44 -23.48 -43.24
CA ASP A 412 -28.83 -23.90 -43.01
C ASP A 412 -29.28 -23.69 -41.56
N PHE A 413 -28.33 -23.74 -40.61
CA PHE A 413 -28.56 -23.50 -39.19
C PHE A 413 -27.65 -22.37 -38.66
N PRO A 414 -27.93 -21.11 -39.02
CA PRO A 414 -27.14 -19.97 -38.55
C PRO A 414 -27.18 -19.89 -37.01
N GLY A 415 -26.04 -19.54 -36.41
CA GLY A 415 -25.90 -19.47 -34.95
C GLY A 415 -25.69 -20.82 -34.25
N ARG A 416 -25.51 -21.92 -34.98
CA ARG A 416 -25.12 -23.23 -34.42
C ARG A 416 -23.63 -23.49 -34.55
N VAL A 417 -23.01 -24.06 -33.53
CA VAL A 417 -21.59 -24.44 -33.56
C VAL A 417 -21.47 -25.91 -33.98
N VAL A 418 -20.68 -26.18 -35.01
CA VAL A 418 -20.40 -27.54 -35.48
C VAL A 418 -18.93 -27.83 -35.25
N ILE A 419 -18.65 -28.95 -34.58
CA ILE A 419 -17.31 -29.37 -34.19
C ILE A 419 -17.04 -30.76 -34.74
N PHE A 420 -15.98 -30.92 -35.52
CA PHE A 420 -15.49 -32.22 -35.94
C PHE A 420 -14.33 -32.67 -35.04
N SER A 421 -14.37 -33.91 -34.56
CA SER A 421 -13.29 -34.54 -33.83
C SER A 421 -12.68 -35.67 -34.65
N ALA A 422 -11.48 -35.42 -35.19
CA ALA A 422 -10.70 -36.35 -36.02
C ALA A 422 -9.25 -35.89 -36.14
N GLN A 423 -8.33 -36.82 -36.40
CA GLN A 423 -6.95 -36.48 -36.73
C GLN A 423 -6.86 -36.06 -38.20
N VAL A 424 -6.69 -34.77 -38.49
CA VAL A 424 -6.63 -34.25 -39.86
C VAL A 424 -5.35 -33.43 -40.11
N PRO A 425 -4.85 -33.34 -41.35
CA PRO A 425 -3.76 -32.45 -41.70
C PRO A 425 -4.10 -30.98 -41.43
N ALA A 426 -3.08 -30.13 -41.21
CA ALA A 426 -3.27 -28.71 -40.91
C ALA A 426 -4.01 -27.93 -42.02
N GLU A 427 -3.89 -28.34 -43.28
CA GLU A 427 -4.64 -27.74 -44.39
C GLU A 427 -6.14 -27.98 -44.24
N GLN A 428 -6.54 -29.22 -43.92
CA GLN A 428 -7.92 -29.58 -43.70
C GLN A 428 -8.50 -28.86 -42.47
N HIS A 429 -7.73 -28.78 -41.39
CA HIS A 429 -8.10 -28.05 -40.18
C HIS A 429 -8.47 -26.59 -40.50
N ARG A 430 -7.57 -25.86 -41.20
CA ARG A 430 -7.85 -24.48 -41.66
C ARG A 430 -9.05 -24.37 -42.58
N ALA A 431 -9.26 -25.35 -43.46
CA ALA A 431 -10.38 -25.34 -44.39
C ALA A 431 -11.74 -25.55 -43.70
N ILE A 432 -11.78 -26.36 -42.63
CA ILE A 432 -12.96 -26.50 -41.77
C ILE A 432 -13.22 -25.17 -41.04
N GLU A 433 -12.19 -24.56 -40.47
CA GLU A 433 -12.33 -23.29 -39.72
C GLU A 433 -12.72 -22.10 -40.61
N ALA A 434 -12.28 -22.07 -41.86
CA ALA A 434 -12.71 -21.07 -42.83
C ALA A 434 -14.23 -21.10 -43.10
N SER A 435 -14.92 -22.20 -42.78
CA SER A 435 -16.39 -22.30 -42.83
C SER A 435 -17.11 -21.89 -41.52
N GLY A 436 -16.35 -21.54 -40.48
CA GLY A 436 -16.85 -21.22 -39.14
C GLY A 436 -17.16 -22.44 -38.27
N CYS A 437 -16.70 -23.63 -38.69
CA CYS A 437 -16.73 -24.87 -37.90
C CYS A 437 -15.44 -25.05 -37.10
N LEU A 438 -15.46 -25.88 -36.07
CA LEU A 438 -14.28 -26.17 -35.26
C LEU A 438 -13.76 -27.59 -35.54
N CYS A 439 -12.47 -27.80 -35.34
CA CYS A 439 -11.85 -29.11 -35.51
C CYS A 439 -10.87 -29.41 -34.37
N PHE A 440 -11.03 -30.56 -33.72
CA PHE A 440 -10.18 -31.04 -32.63
C PHE A 440 -9.69 -32.45 -32.91
N ALA A 441 -8.50 -32.79 -32.44
CA ALA A 441 -8.03 -34.19 -32.47
C ALA A 441 -8.61 -35.03 -31.31
N ASP A 442 -8.93 -34.36 -30.20
CA ASP A 442 -9.45 -34.96 -28.97
C ASP A 442 -10.82 -34.35 -28.63
N PRO A 443 -11.90 -35.15 -28.52
CA PRO A 443 -13.22 -34.64 -28.18
C PRO A 443 -13.31 -34.04 -26.77
N ALA A 444 -12.48 -34.44 -25.81
CA ALA A 444 -12.52 -33.89 -24.44
C ALA A 444 -12.16 -32.38 -24.44
N ARG A 445 -11.22 -31.97 -25.28
CA ARG A 445 -10.87 -30.55 -25.50
C ARG A 445 -12.04 -29.75 -26.09
N ALA A 446 -12.76 -30.33 -27.05
CA ALA A 446 -13.96 -29.71 -27.62
C ALA A 446 -15.06 -29.53 -26.55
N ILE A 447 -15.23 -30.49 -25.66
CA ILE A 447 -16.18 -30.42 -24.54
C ILE A 447 -15.82 -29.29 -23.57
N ARG A 448 -14.53 -29.11 -23.24
CA ARG A 448 -14.08 -27.96 -22.44
C ARG A 448 -14.40 -26.62 -23.09
N VAL A 449 -14.21 -26.50 -24.41
CA VAL A 449 -14.61 -25.30 -25.15
C VAL A 449 -16.12 -25.06 -25.10
N MET A 450 -16.93 -26.12 -25.27
CA MET A 450 -18.39 -26.01 -25.14
C MET A 450 -18.81 -25.58 -23.73
N ALA A 451 -18.09 -26.00 -22.68
CA ALA A 451 -18.33 -25.58 -21.30
C ALA A 451 -18.06 -24.07 -21.11
N ALA A 452 -16.97 -23.56 -21.70
CA ALA A 452 -16.70 -22.12 -21.71
C ALA A 452 -17.78 -21.35 -22.48
N MET A 453 -18.24 -21.85 -23.63
CA MET A 453 -19.33 -21.24 -24.39
C MET A 453 -20.65 -21.20 -23.59
N LYS A 454 -21.01 -22.30 -22.90
CA LYS A 454 -22.15 -22.34 -21.99
C LYS A 454 -22.03 -21.28 -20.89
N PHE A 455 -20.85 -21.15 -20.29
CA PHE A 455 -20.58 -20.13 -19.27
C PHE A 455 -20.85 -18.71 -19.79
N PHE A 456 -20.34 -18.36 -20.98
CA PHE A 456 -20.57 -17.04 -21.56
C PHE A 456 -22.04 -16.78 -21.90
N ILE A 457 -22.78 -17.77 -22.39
CA ILE A 457 -24.23 -17.67 -22.63
C ILE A 457 -24.97 -17.39 -21.31
N GLY A 458 -24.67 -18.14 -20.25
CA GLY A 458 -25.26 -17.94 -18.93
C GLY A 458 -24.95 -16.55 -18.36
N SER A 459 -23.70 -16.11 -18.48
CA SER A 459 -23.26 -14.79 -18.01
C SER A 459 -23.96 -13.63 -18.74
N ALA A 460 -24.12 -13.74 -20.06
CA ALA A 460 -24.84 -12.74 -20.86
C ALA A 460 -26.33 -12.66 -20.49
N ARG A 461 -26.99 -13.81 -20.27
CA ARG A 461 -28.39 -13.87 -19.82
C ARG A 461 -28.57 -13.21 -18.46
N ALA A 462 -27.70 -13.53 -17.50
CA ALA A 462 -27.73 -12.94 -16.15
C ALA A 462 -27.53 -11.41 -16.17
N SER A 463 -26.69 -10.90 -17.08
CA SER A 463 -26.49 -9.45 -17.25
C SER A 463 -27.70 -8.75 -17.87
N ALA A 464 -28.46 -9.41 -18.75
CA ALA A 464 -29.62 -8.82 -19.41
C ALA A 464 -30.86 -8.75 -18.49
N THR A 465 -31.00 -9.73 -17.58
CA THR A 465 -32.10 -9.76 -16.60
C THR A 465 -31.86 -8.83 -15.41
N ASN A 466 -30.59 -8.53 -15.12
CA ASN A 466 -30.21 -7.66 -14.02
C ASN A 466 -29.97 -6.26 -14.56
N GLY A 467 -30.87 -5.32 -14.29
CA GLY A 467 -30.48 -3.91 -14.28
C GLY A 467 -29.25 -3.78 -13.37
N SER A 468 -28.25 -3.00 -13.78
CA SER A 468 -27.04 -2.72 -12.97
C SER A 468 -27.45 -2.57 -11.52
N PRO A 469 -26.86 -3.29 -10.54
CA PRO A 469 -27.26 -3.18 -9.14
C PRO A 469 -27.14 -1.69 -8.78
N ALA A 470 -28.29 -1.03 -8.79
CA ALA A 470 -28.39 0.40 -8.60
C ALA A 470 -27.86 0.63 -7.21
N ASN A 471 -26.79 1.44 -7.11
CA ASN A 471 -26.20 1.98 -5.89
C ASN A 471 -26.82 1.37 -4.64
N ALA A 472 -26.28 0.23 -4.18
CA ALA A 472 -26.54 -0.21 -2.82
C ALA A 472 -26.17 1.00 -1.97
N SER A 473 -27.21 1.64 -1.44
CA SER A 473 -27.15 2.92 -0.75
C SER A 473 -26.01 2.90 0.24
N THR A 474 -25.36 4.04 0.43
CA THR A 474 -24.57 4.37 1.61
C THR A 474 -25.37 3.99 2.85
N ALA A 475 -25.23 2.74 3.29
CA ALA A 475 -25.69 2.32 4.60
C ALA A 475 -24.94 3.20 5.59
N ASP A 476 -25.66 3.73 6.58
CA ASP A 476 -25.05 4.53 7.63
C ASP A 476 -23.83 3.79 8.17
N SER A 477 -22.68 4.45 8.18
CA SER A 477 -21.43 3.83 8.60
C SER A 477 -21.57 3.37 10.05
N VAL A 478 -21.49 2.07 10.28
CA VAL A 478 -21.46 1.52 11.64
C VAL A 478 -20.09 1.87 12.22
N ALA A 479 -20.08 2.64 13.32
CA ALA A 479 -18.86 3.00 14.01
C ALA A 479 -18.38 1.83 14.88
N PHE A 480 -17.32 1.16 14.46
CA PHE A 480 -16.66 0.11 15.24
C PHE A 480 -15.55 0.70 16.11
N HIS A 481 -15.42 0.22 17.35
CA HIS A 481 -14.12 0.31 18.04
C HIS A 481 -13.12 -0.62 17.34
N ALA A 482 -11.84 -0.27 17.34
CA ALA A 482 -10.79 -1.11 16.77
C ALA A 482 -10.52 -2.37 17.62
N GLY A 483 -10.13 -3.47 16.97
CA GLY A 483 -9.75 -4.72 17.62
C GLY A 483 -10.87 -5.76 17.73
N PRO A 484 -10.63 -6.85 18.47
CA PRO A 484 -11.58 -7.94 18.63
C PRO A 484 -12.77 -7.54 19.53
N TYR A 485 -13.94 -8.04 19.16
CA TYR A 485 -15.18 -7.97 19.95
C TYR A 485 -15.33 -9.26 20.74
N ASN A 486 -15.87 -9.20 21.96
CA ASN A 486 -16.33 -10.43 22.60
C ASN A 486 -17.64 -10.89 21.93
N GLU A 487 -17.99 -12.18 22.09
CA GLU A 487 -19.12 -12.78 21.38
C GLU A 487 -20.45 -12.04 21.63
N ALA A 488 -20.67 -11.55 22.85
CA ALA A 488 -21.91 -10.87 23.19
C ALA A 488 -22.06 -9.52 22.45
N GLU A 489 -20.97 -8.76 22.32
CA GLU A 489 -20.95 -7.52 21.54
C GLU A 489 -21.07 -7.78 20.05
N ALA A 490 -20.37 -8.81 19.54
CA ALA A 490 -20.48 -9.21 18.14
C ALA A 490 -21.93 -9.58 17.79
N MET A 491 -22.59 -10.40 18.61
CA MET A 491 -23.99 -10.78 18.41
C MET A 491 -24.95 -9.60 18.46
N GLU A 492 -24.71 -8.63 19.34
CA GLU A 492 -25.53 -7.42 19.46
C GLU A 492 -25.45 -6.57 18.18
N VAL A 493 -24.23 -6.34 17.69
CA VAL A 493 -23.97 -5.62 16.43
C VAL A 493 -24.59 -6.34 15.24
N LEU A 494 -24.46 -7.67 15.16
CA LEU A 494 -25.04 -8.47 14.08
C LEU A 494 -26.58 -8.42 14.10
N ARG A 495 -27.19 -8.48 15.28
CA ARG A 495 -28.63 -8.34 15.47
C ARG A 495 -29.14 -6.98 15.00
N GLU A 496 -28.43 -5.90 15.32
CA GLU A 496 -28.75 -4.55 14.85
C GLU A 496 -28.63 -4.42 13.33
N ALA A 497 -27.69 -5.17 12.72
CA ALA A 497 -27.56 -5.29 11.27
C ALA A 497 -28.62 -6.20 10.61
N GLY A 498 -29.59 -6.72 11.39
CA GLY A 498 -30.67 -7.57 10.89
C GLY A 498 -30.26 -9.02 10.63
N ILE A 499 -29.09 -9.45 11.11
CA ILE A 499 -28.68 -10.85 11.08
C ILE A 499 -29.28 -11.56 12.30
N PRO A 500 -30.06 -12.65 12.11
CA PRO A 500 -30.68 -13.32 13.24
C PRO A 500 -29.63 -13.99 14.15
N VAL A 501 -29.67 -13.68 15.44
CA VAL A 501 -28.81 -14.27 16.47
C VAL A 501 -29.67 -14.91 17.56
N LEU A 502 -29.18 -15.98 18.18
CA LEU A 502 -29.89 -16.60 19.30
C LEU A 502 -29.78 -15.71 20.55
N PRO A 503 -30.89 -15.39 21.26
CA PRO A 503 -30.83 -14.59 22.47
C PRO A 503 -29.98 -15.25 23.55
N ALA A 504 -28.95 -14.56 24.03
CA ALA A 504 -28.04 -14.99 25.07
C ALA A 504 -27.92 -13.93 26.18
N ARG A 505 -27.47 -14.34 27.37
CA ARG A 505 -27.32 -13.47 28.54
C ARG A 505 -25.87 -13.47 29.02
N ARG A 506 -25.33 -12.27 29.27
CA ARG A 506 -24.01 -12.08 29.88
C ARG A 506 -24.12 -12.33 31.40
N ALA A 507 -23.13 -12.98 31.99
CA ALA A 507 -23.02 -13.18 33.43
C ALA A 507 -21.57 -12.97 33.87
N GLY A 508 -21.32 -11.99 34.74
CA GLY A 508 -20.00 -11.68 35.29
C GLY A 508 -19.63 -12.51 36.52
N SER A 509 -20.57 -13.29 37.06
CA SER A 509 -20.36 -14.15 38.21
C SER A 509 -21.11 -15.48 38.10
N ARG A 510 -20.73 -16.42 38.97
CA ARG A 510 -21.37 -17.73 39.11
C ARG A 510 -22.88 -17.63 39.37
N ASP A 511 -23.28 -16.75 40.29
CA ASP A 511 -24.68 -16.59 40.67
C ASP A 511 -25.50 -15.96 39.53
N GLU A 512 -24.91 -14.99 38.81
CA GLU A 512 -25.52 -14.44 37.60
C GLU A 512 -25.67 -15.49 36.49
N ALA A 513 -24.70 -16.40 36.34
CA ALA A 513 -24.74 -17.45 35.34
C ALA A 513 -25.85 -18.48 35.63
N ILE A 514 -26.04 -18.84 36.91
CA ILE A 514 -27.15 -19.70 37.35
C ILE A 514 -28.49 -19.00 37.10
N ALA A 515 -28.62 -17.73 37.52
CA ALA A 515 -29.85 -16.97 37.32
C ALA A 515 -30.19 -16.80 35.83
N ALA A 516 -29.19 -16.56 34.98
CA ALA A 516 -29.35 -16.49 33.53
C ALA A 516 -29.80 -17.83 32.94
N ALA A 517 -29.21 -18.94 33.37
CA ALA A 517 -29.58 -20.28 32.92
C ALA A 517 -31.03 -20.63 33.28
N SER A 518 -31.44 -20.40 34.53
CA SER A 518 -32.82 -20.64 34.98
C SER A 518 -33.84 -19.76 34.25
N ALA A 519 -33.48 -18.51 33.95
CA ALA A 519 -34.35 -17.59 33.21
C ALA A 519 -34.51 -17.96 31.73
N ILE A 520 -33.49 -18.54 31.09
CA ILE A 520 -33.55 -19.05 29.72
C ILE A 520 -34.32 -20.37 29.65
N GLY A 521 -34.14 -21.23 30.67
CA GLY A 521 -34.67 -22.58 30.70
C GLY A 521 -33.68 -23.60 30.12
N PHE A 522 -33.63 -24.77 30.74
CA PHE A 522 -32.68 -25.82 30.40
C PHE A 522 -33.14 -26.71 29.22
N PRO A 523 -32.21 -27.28 28.41
CA PRO A 523 -30.76 -27.18 28.56
C PRO A 523 -30.15 -25.89 27.97
N VAL A 524 -29.06 -25.43 28.58
CA VAL A 524 -28.28 -24.26 28.12
C VAL A 524 -26.84 -24.62 27.77
N ALA A 525 -26.19 -23.75 27.00
CA ALA A 525 -24.75 -23.71 26.77
C ALA A 525 -24.16 -22.51 27.52
N MET A 526 -22.93 -22.66 27.99
CA MET A 526 -22.16 -21.62 28.66
C MET A 526 -20.79 -21.51 28.00
N LYS A 527 -20.43 -20.29 27.57
CA LYS A 527 -19.18 -20.01 26.86
C LYS A 527 -18.41 -18.91 27.56
N ILE A 528 -17.09 -18.97 27.58
CA ILE A 528 -16.25 -17.90 28.12
C ILE A 528 -16.46 -16.61 27.32
N LEU A 529 -16.61 -15.48 28.01
CA LEU A 529 -16.74 -14.17 27.38
C LEU A 529 -15.44 -13.40 27.56
N SER A 530 -14.71 -13.21 26.46
CA SER A 530 -13.44 -12.47 26.42
C SER A 530 -13.21 -11.90 25.03
N ARG A 531 -12.60 -10.72 24.96
CA ARG A 531 -12.10 -10.10 23.71
C ARG A 531 -10.75 -10.68 23.29
N ASP A 532 -10.01 -11.27 24.22
CA ASP A 532 -8.64 -11.74 24.01
C ASP A 532 -8.61 -13.25 23.65
N ILE A 533 -9.75 -13.94 23.75
CA ILE A 533 -9.91 -15.37 23.43
C ILE A 533 -10.93 -15.53 22.28
N THR A 534 -10.43 -15.72 21.06
CA THR A 534 -11.28 -15.92 19.87
C THR A 534 -11.77 -17.37 19.74
N HIS A 535 -10.87 -18.35 19.88
CA HIS A 535 -11.19 -19.78 19.80
C HIS A 535 -11.46 -20.37 21.19
N LYS A 536 -12.69 -20.17 21.68
CA LYS A 536 -13.13 -20.53 23.03
C LYS A 536 -13.01 -22.02 23.35
N SER A 537 -13.26 -22.89 22.37
CA SER A 537 -13.18 -24.34 22.54
C SER A 537 -11.75 -24.81 22.86
N ASP A 538 -10.74 -24.16 22.30
CA ASP A 538 -9.32 -24.55 22.43
C ASP A 538 -8.79 -24.35 23.86
N VAL A 539 -9.38 -23.40 24.59
CA VAL A 539 -9.07 -23.13 26.00
C VAL A 539 -10.00 -23.88 26.97
N GLY A 540 -10.83 -24.81 26.48
CA GLY A 540 -11.86 -25.47 27.29
C GLY A 540 -12.97 -24.51 27.76
N GLY A 541 -13.11 -23.37 27.10
CA GLY A 541 -14.02 -22.29 27.47
C GLY A 541 -15.48 -22.49 27.05
N VAL A 542 -15.92 -23.72 26.76
CA VAL A 542 -17.28 -24.03 26.32
C VAL A 542 -17.82 -25.24 27.10
N ALA A 543 -18.99 -25.08 27.70
CA ALA A 543 -19.77 -26.13 28.34
C ALA A 543 -21.14 -26.24 27.67
N LEU A 544 -21.48 -27.42 27.18
CA LEU A 544 -22.75 -27.71 26.49
C LEU A 544 -23.63 -28.63 27.32
N ASN A 545 -24.93 -28.69 27.01
CA ASN A 545 -25.90 -29.57 27.66
C ASN A 545 -25.93 -29.42 29.19
N ILE A 546 -26.08 -28.20 29.69
CA ILE A 546 -26.29 -27.93 31.12
C ILE A 546 -27.78 -28.07 31.40
N HIS A 547 -28.19 -28.94 32.33
CA HIS A 547 -29.58 -29.33 32.54
C HIS A 547 -30.25 -28.76 33.80
N ASP A 548 -29.47 -28.24 34.74
CA ASP A 548 -29.98 -27.67 35.98
C ASP A 548 -29.03 -26.60 36.57
N GLU A 549 -29.48 -25.97 37.67
CA GLU A 549 -28.75 -24.90 38.36
C GLU A 549 -27.42 -25.36 38.96
N ALA A 550 -27.34 -26.62 39.41
CA ALA A 550 -26.12 -27.16 40.00
C ALA A 550 -25.06 -27.39 38.90
N GLU A 551 -25.47 -27.96 37.77
CA GLU A 551 -24.63 -28.09 36.58
C GLU A 551 -24.19 -26.73 36.04
N ALA A 552 -25.06 -25.70 36.07
CA ALA A 552 -24.72 -24.35 35.62
C ALA A 552 -23.62 -23.72 36.47
N GLY A 553 -23.73 -23.82 37.81
CA GLY A 553 -22.67 -23.34 38.71
C GLY A 553 -21.35 -24.07 38.50
N ALA A 554 -21.39 -25.40 38.36
CA ALA A 554 -20.18 -26.20 38.11
C ALA A 554 -19.56 -25.92 36.72
N ALA A 555 -20.38 -25.65 35.72
CA ALA A 555 -19.93 -25.29 34.37
C ALA A 555 -19.23 -23.92 34.36
N HIS A 556 -19.77 -22.93 35.07
CA HIS A 556 -19.15 -21.61 35.22
C HIS A 556 -17.72 -21.75 35.78
N ASP A 557 -17.58 -22.43 36.91
CA ASP A 557 -16.29 -22.56 37.61
C ASP A 557 -15.26 -23.28 36.73
N ARG A 558 -15.70 -24.31 35.98
CA ARG A 558 -14.85 -25.04 35.03
C ARG A 558 -14.39 -24.17 33.86
N VAL A 559 -15.33 -23.46 33.21
CA VAL A 559 -15.06 -22.64 32.01
C VAL A 559 -14.14 -21.48 32.35
N VAL A 560 -14.37 -20.79 33.47
CA VAL A 560 -13.54 -19.66 33.90
C VAL A 560 -12.15 -20.13 34.32
N SER A 561 -12.04 -21.22 35.10
CA SER A 561 -10.74 -21.78 35.49
C SER A 561 -9.92 -22.20 34.26
N ALA A 562 -10.53 -22.93 33.32
CA ALA A 562 -9.83 -23.39 32.12
C ALA A 562 -9.32 -22.22 31.27
N ALA A 563 -10.10 -21.14 31.14
CA ALA A 563 -9.68 -19.94 30.41
C ALA A 563 -8.52 -19.21 31.10
N VAL A 564 -8.56 -19.06 32.43
CA VAL A 564 -7.47 -18.43 33.21
C VAL A 564 -6.19 -19.26 33.16
N ASP A 565 -6.30 -20.59 33.24
CA ASP A 565 -5.15 -21.50 33.18
C ASP A 565 -4.49 -21.50 31.80
N ALA A 566 -5.28 -21.45 30.73
CA ALA A 566 -4.79 -21.47 29.36
C ALA A 566 -4.30 -20.09 28.87
N ALA A 567 -4.87 -18.99 29.38
CA ALA A 567 -4.59 -17.62 28.95
C ALA A 567 -4.55 -16.64 30.14
N PRO A 568 -3.47 -16.62 30.94
CA PRO A 568 -3.41 -15.86 32.20
C PRO A 568 -3.44 -14.34 32.03
N ASP A 569 -3.03 -13.84 30.85
CA ASP A 569 -3.03 -12.40 30.53
C ASP A 569 -4.33 -11.95 29.85
N ALA A 570 -5.28 -12.86 29.57
CA ALA A 570 -6.53 -12.53 28.90
C ALA A 570 -7.52 -11.83 29.85
N ARG A 571 -8.21 -10.81 29.34
CA ARG A 571 -9.32 -10.17 30.05
C ARG A 571 -10.55 -11.05 29.98
N ILE A 572 -11.03 -11.51 31.13
CA ILE A 572 -12.23 -12.33 31.24
C ILE A 572 -13.38 -11.45 31.73
N ASP A 573 -14.41 -11.28 30.89
CA ASP A 573 -15.61 -10.49 31.19
C ASP A 573 -16.70 -11.33 31.89
N GLY A 574 -16.46 -12.64 32.04
CA GLY A 574 -17.39 -13.62 32.61
C GLY A 574 -17.74 -14.72 31.62
N VAL A 575 -19.02 -15.10 31.56
CA VAL A 575 -19.56 -16.10 30.63
C VAL A 575 -20.79 -15.60 29.87
N LEU A 576 -21.02 -16.17 28.70
CA LEU A 576 -22.24 -16.03 27.91
C LEU A 576 -23.09 -17.30 28.05
N VAL A 577 -24.33 -17.14 28.50
CA VAL A 577 -25.30 -18.24 28.67
C VAL A 577 -26.34 -18.17 27.55
N ALA A 578 -26.50 -19.24 26.79
CA ALA A 578 -27.37 -19.31 25.62
C ALA A 578 -28.22 -20.60 25.62
N PRO A 579 -29.43 -20.60 25.03
CA PRO A 579 -30.23 -21.82 24.93
C PRO A 579 -29.58 -22.86 24.00
N MET A 580 -29.75 -24.15 24.30
CA MET A 580 -29.32 -25.23 23.40
C MET A 580 -30.37 -25.46 22.30
N LEU A 581 -30.00 -25.19 21.05
CA LEU A 581 -30.84 -25.49 19.89
C LEU A 581 -30.63 -26.95 19.43
N ARG A 582 -31.72 -27.67 19.14
CA ARG A 582 -31.68 -29.05 18.63
C ARG A 582 -32.26 -29.11 17.22
N GLY A 583 -31.57 -29.81 16.32
CA GLY A 583 -31.97 -29.97 14.92
C GLY A 583 -31.66 -28.74 14.06
N GLY A 584 -31.97 -28.85 12.76
CA GLY A 584 -31.54 -27.89 11.74
C GLY A 584 -30.27 -28.31 11.02
N VAL A 585 -29.92 -27.58 9.96
CA VAL A 585 -28.70 -27.79 9.18
C VAL A 585 -27.70 -26.71 9.56
N GLU A 586 -26.51 -27.11 10.01
CA GLU A 586 -25.45 -26.17 10.34
C GLU A 586 -24.77 -25.67 9.06
N CYS A 587 -24.61 -24.35 8.97
CA CYS A 587 -23.85 -23.64 7.96
C CYS A 587 -22.79 -22.78 8.64
N ILE A 588 -21.82 -22.31 7.86
CA ILE A 588 -20.92 -21.22 8.23
C ILE A 588 -21.20 -20.05 7.30
N LEU A 589 -21.37 -18.86 7.88
CA LEU A 589 -21.45 -17.61 7.12
C LEU A 589 -20.29 -16.74 7.54
N GLY A 590 -19.63 -16.09 6.60
CA GLY A 590 -18.57 -15.16 6.93
C GLY A 590 -18.43 -14.05 5.90
N ALA A 591 -17.78 -12.97 6.30
CA ALA A 591 -17.33 -11.95 5.39
C ALA A 591 -15.95 -11.45 5.84
N ARG A 592 -15.07 -11.19 4.88
CA ARG A 592 -13.75 -10.60 5.14
C ARG A 592 -13.44 -9.53 4.12
N ARG A 593 -12.58 -8.59 4.49
CA ARG A 593 -12.08 -7.58 3.56
C ARG A 593 -10.77 -8.05 2.93
N ASP A 594 -10.81 -8.35 1.64
CA ASP A 594 -9.61 -8.51 0.83
C ASP A 594 -9.05 -7.11 0.49
N PRO A 595 -7.73 -6.88 0.63
CA PRO A 595 -7.12 -5.56 0.43
C PRO A 595 -7.20 -5.06 -1.02
N VAL A 596 -7.39 -5.94 -2.01
CA VAL A 596 -7.46 -5.59 -3.43
C VAL A 596 -8.89 -5.67 -3.95
N LEU A 597 -9.60 -6.76 -3.62
CA LEU A 597 -10.91 -7.09 -4.17
C LEU A 597 -12.07 -6.52 -3.33
N GLY A 598 -11.80 -6.05 -2.11
CA GLY A 598 -12.80 -5.55 -1.18
C GLY A 598 -13.51 -6.68 -0.43
N VAL A 599 -14.80 -6.50 -0.11
CA VAL A 599 -15.52 -7.45 0.74
C VAL A 599 -15.84 -8.75 -0.01
N VAL A 600 -15.38 -9.86 0.56
CA VAL A 600 -15.67 -11.24 0.13
C VAL A 600 -16.61 -11.87 1.16
N VAL A 601 -17.76 -12.35 0.70
CA VAL A 601 -18.77 -13.08 1.48
C VAL A 601 -18.61 -14.58 1.23
N MET A 602 -18.69 -15.36 2.29
CA MET A 602 -18.53 -16.79 2.33
C MET A 602 -19.78 -17.46 2.88
N LEU A 603 -20.18 -18.56 2.23
CA LEU A 603 -21.09 -19.56 2.75
C LEU A 603 -20.38 -20.91 2.71
N GLY A 604 -20.55 -21.75 3.73
CA GLY A 604 -20.11 -23.14 3.69
C GLY A 604 -21.01 -24.06 4.52
N SER A 605 -20.75 -25.37 4.43
CA SER A 605 -21.31 -26.33 5.39
C SER A 605 -20.79 -26.04 6.80
N GLY A 606 -21.59 -26.14 7.86
CA GLY A 606 -21.15 -25.88 9.24
C GLY A 606 -20.52 -27.11 9.91
N GLY A 607 -19.92 -26.89 11.09
CA GLY A 607 -19.29 -27.93 11.91
C GLY A 607 -17.99 -28.49 11.33
N VAL A 608 -17.57 -29.68 11.79
CA VAL A 608 -16.32 -30.35 11.37
C VAL A 608 -16.25 -30.70 9.87
N ASN A 609 -17.38 -30.62 9.16
CA ASN A 609 -17.47 -30.99 7.75
C ASN A 609 -16.80 -29.96 6.82
N VAL A 610 -16.70 -28.68 7.22
CA VAL A 610 -16.12 -27.63 6.37
C VAL A 610 -14.63 -27.84 6.15
N GLU A 611 -13.88 -28.11 7.22
CA GLU A 611 -12.42 -28.33 7.17
C GLU A 611 -12.07 -29.60 6.41
N LEU A 612 -12.94 -30.62 6.49
CA LEU A 612 -12.74 -31.91 5.86
C LEU A 612 -13.08 -31.90 4.35
N LEU A 613 -14.15 -31.21 3.94
CA LEU A 613 -14.70 -31.29 2.58
C LEU A 613 -14.36 -30.10 1.68
N GLY A 614 -13.92 -28.97 2.28
CA GLY A 614 -13.74 -27.70 1.58
C GLY A 614 -15.02 -27.23 0.87
N ASP A 615 -16.19 -27.49 1.47
CA ASP A 615 -17.50 -27.21 0.88
C ASP A 615 -17.91 -25.75 1.12
N VAL A 616 -17.36 -24.85 0.29
CA VAL A 616 -17.53 -23.40 0.42
C VAL A 616 -17.89 -22.74 -0.91
N ALA A 617 -18.73 -21.71 -0.84
CA ALA A 617 -19.09 -20.82 -1.92
C ALA A 617 -18.72 -19.37 -1.55
N LEU A 618 -17.99 -18.69 -2.44
CA LEU A 618 -17.57 -17.30 -2.27
C LEU A 618 -18.25 -16.38 -3.27
N ARG A 619 -18.49 -15.13 -2.86
CA ARG A 619 -18.94 -14.02 -3.70
C ARG A 619 -18.33 -12.70 -3.23
N LEU A 620 -18.02 -11.81 -4.15
CA LEU A 620 -17.77 -10.40 -3.84
C LEU A 620 -19.08 -9.69 -3.53
N ALA A 621 -19.05 -8.80 -2.54
CA ALA A 621 -20.18 -7.94 -2.19
C ALA A 621 -20.36 -6.79 -3.20
N PRO A 622 -21.58 -6.25 -3.39
CA PRO A 622 -22.83 -6.70 -2.74
C PRO A 622 -23.34 -8.04 -3.31
N VAL A 623 -23.87 -8.89 -2.43
CA VAL A 623 -24.57 -10.13 -2.79
C VAL A 623 -26.08 -9.89 -2.80
N ASP A 624 -26.73 -10.23 -3.91
CA ASP A 624 -28.20 -10.21 -4.04
C ASP A 624 -28.83 -11.59 -3.70
N HIS A 625 -30.16 -11.63 -3.58
CA HIS A 625 -30.89 -12.87 -3.25
C HIS A 625 -30.76 -13.98 -4.30
N ARG A 626 -30.50 -13.66 -5.57
CA ARG A 626 -30.28 -14.67 -6.61
C ARG A 626 -28.90 -15.30 -6.41
N GLN A 627 -27.87 -14.47 -6.25
CA GLN A 627 -26.50 -14.92 -5.95
C GLN A 627 -26.44 -15.71 -4.65
N ALA A 628 -27.18 -15.30 -3.61
CA ALA A 628 -27.26 -16.05 -2.36
C ALA A 628 -27.86 -17.45 -2.58
N ARG A 629 -28.91 -17.60 -3.39
CA ARG A 629 -29.46 -18.92 -3.75
C ARG A 629 -28.49 -19.76 -4.58
N GLU A 630 -27.73 -19.14 -5.48
CA GLU A 630 -26.66 -19.82 -6.23
C GLU A 630 -25.56 -20.32 -5.29
N MET A 631 -25.12 -19.50 -4.33
CA MET A 631 -24.16 -19.92 -3.31
C MET A 631 -24.66 -21.14 -2.52
N ILE A 632 -25.94 -21.16 -2.15
CA ILE A 632 -26.55 -22.28 -1.43
C ILE A 632 -26.57 -23.55 -2.28
N GLY A 633 -26.95 -23.44 -3.57
CA GLY A 633 -27.00 -24.58 -4.49
C GLY A 633 -25.64 -25.12 -4.90
N GLU A 634 -24.56 -24.34 -4.73
CA GLU A 634 -23.18 -24.73 -5.01
C GLU A 634 -22.57 -25.64 -3.95
N LEU A 635 -23.16 -25.68 -2.75
CA LEU A 635 -22.69 -26.57 -1.69
C LEU A 635 -22.93 -28.03 -2.08
N LYS A 636 -21.90 -28.86 -1.95
CA LYS A 636 -22.03 -30.33 -2.04
C LYS A 636 -23.04 -30.85 -1.03
N THR A 637 -23.18 -30.16 0.10
CA THR A 637 -24.13 -30.45 1.17
C THR A 637 -25.53 -29.82 0.98
N ALA A 638 -25.78 -29.09 -0.11
CA ALA A 638 -27.09 -28.51 -0.41
C ALA A 638 -28.28 -29.50 -0.30
N PRO A 639 -28.17 -30.80 -0.66
CA PRO A 639 -29.25 -31.76 -0.44
C PRO A 639 -29.74 -31.87 1.01
N LEU A 640 -28.89 -31.59 2.01
CA LEU A 640 -29.30 -31.57 3.42
C LEU A 640 -30.33 -30.47 3.71
N LEU A 641 -30.25 -29.34 2.99
CA LEU A 641 -31.20 -28.23 3.10
C LEU A 641 -32.55 -28.54 2.43
N HIS A 642 -32.61 -29.57 1.57
CA HIS A 642 -33.79 -29.95 0.79
C HIS A 642 -34.48 -31.24 1.27
N GLY A 643 -34.27 -31.64 2.53
CA GLY A 643 -35.02 -32.75 3.15
C GLY A 643 -34.42 -34.15 2.94
N TYR A 644 -33.10 -34.28 2.96
CA TYR A 644 -32.40 -35.57 2.80
C TYR A 644 -32.86 -36.63 3.83
N ARG A 645 -33.12 -37.85 3.37
CA ARG A 645 -33.55 -39.02 4.18
C ARG A 645 -34.77 -38.76 5.08
N GLY A 646 -35.74 -37.96 4.61
CA GLY A 646 -36.98 -37.71 5.34
C GLY A 646 -36.86 -36.64 6.45
N ALA A 647 -35.73 -35.95 6.54
CA ALA A 647 -35.62 -34.73 7.33
C ALA A 647 -36.55 -33.64 6.77
N PRO A 648 -37.05 -32.70 7.60
CA PRO A 648 -37.80 -31.56 7.10
C PRO A 648 -36.95 -30.68 6.19
N MET A 649 -37.58 -30.00 5.23
CA MET A 649 -36.91 -28.98 4.41
C MET A 649 -36.45 -27.82 5.29
N ALA A 650 -35.24 -27.32 5.04
CA ALA A 650 -34.67 -26.18 5.75
C ALA A 650 -35.20 -24.86 5.18
N ASP A 651 -35.20 -23.80 6.00
CA ASP A 651 -35.60 -22.45 5.61
C ASP A 651 -34.52 -21.76 4.75
N VAL A 652 -34.41 -22.19 3.49
CA VAL A 652 -33.45 -21.68 2.51
C VAL A 652 -33.66 -20.19 2.23
N ALA A 653 -34.89 -19.69 2.36
CA ALA A 653 -35.20 -18.27 2.20
C ALA A 653 -34.53 -17.44 3.31
N ALA A 654 -34.67 -17.86 4.57
CA ALA A 654 -34.01 -17.20 5.70
C ALA A 654 -32.48 -17.25 5.61
N LEU A 655 -31.91 -18.35 5.11
CA LEU A 655 -30.47 -18.43 4.84
C LEU A 655 -30.03 -17.42 3.77
N ALA A 656 -30.78 -17.32 2.67
CA ALA A 656 -30.49 -16.34 1.60
C ALA A 656 -30.59 -14.90 2.11
N ASP A 657 -31.60 -14.59 2.93
CA ASP A 657 -31.74 -13.28 3.57
C ASP A 657 -30.54 -12.95 4.46
N ALA A 658 -30.09 -13.90 5.29
CA ALA A 658 -28.94 -13.73 6.16
C ALA A 658 -27.64 -13.44 5.38
N ILE A 659 -27.42 -14.13 4.25
CA ILE A 659 -26.26 -13.87 3.37
C ILE A 659 -26.29 -12.44 2.81
N VAL A 660 -27.45 -11.98 2.35
CA VAL A 660 -27.63 -10.61 1.82
C VAL A 660 -27.40 -9.57 2.92
N GLN A 661 -27.92 -9.79 4.13
CA GLN A 661 -27.70 -8.87 5.24
C GLN A 661 -26.24 -8.86 5.70
N LEU A 662 -25.58 -10.01 5.76
CA LEU A 662 -24.15 -10.09 6.04
C LEU A 662 -23.32 -9.33 5.00
N SER A 663 -23.68 -9.46 3.72
CA SER A 663 -23.03 -8.69 2.64
C SER A 663 -23.18 -7.19 2.82
N ARG A 664 -24.37 -6.71 3.23
CA ARG A 664 -24.63 -5.29 3.47
C ARG A 664 -23.93 -4.77 4.71
N PHE A 665 -23.99 -5.54 5.80
CA PHE A 665 -23.25 -5.28 7.03
C PHE A 665 -21.76 -5.10 6.75
N ALA A 666 -21.15 -6.05 6.03
CA ALA A 666 -19.73 -5.99 5.75
C ALA A 666 -19.34 -4.82 4.82
N LEU A 667 -20.22 -4.42 3.89
CA LEU A 667 -20.02 -3.18 3.11
C LEU A 667 -20.13 -1.93 3.97
N SER A 668 -21.11 -1.85 4.88
CA SER A 668 -21.32 -0.71 5.78
C SER A 668 -20.14 -0.50 6.76
N ALA A 669 -19.47 -1.60 7.11
CA ALA A 669 -18.30 -1.59 7.98
C ALA A 669 -17.03 -1.05 7.30
N GLY A 670 -17.03 -0.89 5.97
CA GLY A 670 -15.91 -0.26 5.25
C GLY A 670 -14.54 -0.87 5.58
N ASP A 671 -13.52 -0.02 5.68
CA ASP A 671 -12.13 -0.42 5.99
C ASP A 671 -11.91 -0.89 7.43
N SER A 672 -12.91 -0.71 8.31
CA SER A 672 -12.81 -1.19 9.69
C SER A 672 -13.08 -2.68 9.83
N LEU A 673 -13.77 -3.34 8.89
CA LEU A 673 -13.97 -4.79 8.96
C LEU A 673 -12.69 -5.52 8.53
N GLU A 674 -12.18 -6.38 9.40
CA GLU A 674 -11.20 -7.40 9.03
C GLU A 674 -11.91 -8.67 8.61
N SER A 675 -12.66 -9.24 9.55
CA SER A 675 -13.47 -10.43 9.29
C SER A 675 -14.62 -10.55 10.27
N VAL A 676 -15.67 -11.21 9.80
CA VAL A 676 -16.80 -11.66 10.60
C VAL A 676 -17.10 -13.10 10.21
N GLU A 677 -17.31 -13.95 11.21
CA GLU A 677 -17.63 -15.36 11.02
C GLU A 677 -18.76 -15.76 11.97
N LEU A 678 -19.76 -16.46 11.45
CA LEU A 678 -20.91 -17.01 12.15
C LEU A 678 -20.83 -18.53 12.05
N ASN A 679 -20.33 -19.18 13.11
CA ASN A 679 -20.01 -20.59 13.09
C ASN A 679 -20.25 -21.28 14.45
N PRO A 680 -21.36 -22.01 14.65
CA PRO A 680 -22.33 -22.40 13.63
C PRO A 680 -23.44 -21.35 13.40
N PHE A 681 -23.94 -21.31 12.16
CA PHE A 681 -25.18 -20.65 11.75
C PHE A 681 -26.20 -21.71 11.37
N VAL A 682 -27.28 -21.87 12.16
CA VAL A 682 -28.21 -23.00 12.01
C VAL A 682 -29.45 -22.59 11.22
N VAL A 683 -29.72 -23.32 10.14
CA VAL A 683 -30.94 -23.20 9.33
C VAL A 683 -31.97 -24.20 9.83
N ARG A 684 -33.11 -23.69 10.32
CA ARG A 684 -34.16 -24.52 10.91
C ARG A 684 -35.13 -25.01 9.82
N ALA A 685 -36.13 -25.79 10.23
CA ALA A 685 -37.19 -26.20 9.31
C ALA A 685 -37.88 -24.99 8.67
N GLU A 686 -38.38 -25.16 7.46
CA GLU A 686 -39.06 -24.13 6.68
C GLU A 686 -40.09 -23.34 7.51
N GLY A 687 -40.00 -22.00 7.48
CA GLY A 687 -40.85 -21.10 8.25
C GLY A 687 -40.39 -20.85 9.69
N GLN A 688 -39.32 -21.51 10.15
CA GLN A 688 -38.75 -21.30 11.50
C GLN A 688 -37.46 -20.45 11.49
N GLY A 689 -37.01 -20.00 10.31
CA GLY A 689 -35.87 -19.11 10.15
C GLY A 689 -34.49 -19.78 10.29
N ALA A 690 -33.45 -18.96 10.40
CA ALA A 690 -32.08 -19.37 10.65
C ALA A 690 -31.45 -18.44 11.69
N VAL A 691 -30.49 -18.90 12.48
CA VAL A 691 -29.89 -18.13 13.59
C VAL A 691 -28.40 -18.42 13.78
N ALA A 692 -27.61 -17.40 14.10
CA ALA A 692 -26.23 -17.55 14.55
C ALA A 692 -26.20 -18.05 16.01
N LEU A 693 -25.39 -19.09 16.27
CA LEU A 693 -25.14 -19.62 17.60
C LEU A 693 -23.79 -19.19 18.18
N ASP A 694 -22.85 -18.81 17.31
CA ASP A 694 -21.56 -18.24 17.65
C ASP A 694 -21.17 -17.18 16.62
N ALA A 695 -20.37 -16.21 17.04
CA ALA A 695 -19.87 -15.14 16.19
C ALA A 695 -18.48 -14.69 16.63
N VAL A 696 -17.60 -14.53 15.64
CA VAL A 696 -16.32 -13.85 15.76
C VAL A 696 -16.37 -12.60 14.90
N LEU A 697 -16.09 -11.44 15.49
CA LEU A 697 -16.00 -10.17 14.79
C LEU A 697 -14.64 -9.53 15.09
N LEU A 698 -13.82 -9.42 14.06
CA LEU A 698 -12.53 -8.76 14.08
C LEU A 698 -12.63 -7.48 13.27
N THR A 699 -12.22 -6.39 13.91
CA THR A 699 -12.15 -5.08 13.27
C THR A 699 -10.74 -4.54 13.36
N ARG A 700 -10.33 -3.80 12.33
CA ARG A 700 -9.08 -3.07 12.30
C ARG A 700 -9.34 -1.62 12.66
N ALA A 701 -8.36 -1.01 13.32
CA ALA A 701 -8.24 0.43 13.20
C ALA A 701 -8.15 0.76 11.70
N PRO A 702 -8.88 1.76 11.19
CA PRO A 702 -8.77 2.14 9.79
C PRO A 702 -7.30 2.27 9.43
N ALA A 703 -6.87 1.65 8.33
CA ALA A 703 -5.48 1.66 7.90
C ALA A 703 -4.99 3.12 7.86
N SER A 704 -4.10 3.47 8.79
CA SER A 704 -3.55 4.81 8.84
C SER A 704 -2.59 4.95 7.68
N ASP A 705 -2.95 5.79 6.71
CA ASP A 705 -2.11 6.23 5.61
C ASP A 705 -0.66 6.46 6.09
N PRO A 706 0.38 5.87 5.46
CA PRO A 706 1.78 6.15 5.81
C PRO A 706 2.09 7.64 5.89
N ALA A 707 1.41 8.48 5.09
CA ALA A 707 1.52 9.93 5.21
C ALA A 707 0.96 10.45 6.55
N SER A 708 -0.18 9.93 7.01
CA SER A 708 -0.76 10.25 8.32
C SER A 708 0.12 9.79 9.50
N VAL A 709 0.76 8.62 9.38
CA VAL A 709 1.72 8.14 10.40
C VAL A 709 2.96 9.04 10.42
N ARG A 710 3.45 9.46 9.25
CA ARG A 710 4.57 10.41 9.15
C ARG A 710 4.21 11.76 9.78
N GLU A 711 3.03 12.30 9.49
CA GLU A 711 2.54 13.53 10.11
C GLU A 711 2.48 13.42 11.64
N ALA A 712 1.98 12.30 12.17
CA ALA A 712 1.94 12.05 13.60
C ALA A 712 3.36 12.08 14.21
N VAL A 713 4.31 11.34 13.62
CA VAL A 713 5.71 11.31 14.08
C VAL A 713 6.33 12.70 14.02
N ILE A 714 6.19 13.44 12.91
CA ILE A 714 6.71 14.80 12.76
C ILE A 714 6.12 15.74 13.81
N ALA A 715 4.82 15.66 14.07
CA ALA A 715 4.14 16.52 15.05
C ALA A 715 4.59 16.22 16.50
N THR A 716 4.81 14.95 16.85
CA THR A 716 5.12 14.52 18.22
C THR A 716 6.61 14.39 18.55
N LEU A 717 7.49 14.34 17.55
CA LEU A 717 8.93 14.21 17.76
C LEU A 717 9.52 15.28 18.71
N PRO A 718 9.13 16.57 18.63
CA PRO A 718 9.61 17.58 19.58
C PRO A 718 9.36 17.24 21.04
N LEU A 719 8.18 16.70 21.35
CA LEU A 719 7.81 16.34 22.71
C LEU A 719 8.61 15.13 23.21
N PHE A 720 8.86 14.15 22.34
CA PHE A 720 9.73 13.02 22.64
C PHE A 720 11.18 13.45 22.89
N GLU A 721 11.73 14.31 22.03
CA GLU A 721 13.09 14.84 22.19
C GLU A 721 13.21 15.70 23.47
N MET A 722 12.15 16.38 23.92
CA MET A 722 12.13 17.07 25.21
C MET A 722 12.15 16.12 26.40
N ALA A 723 11.46 14.98 26.32
CA ALA A 723 11.56 13.93 27.34
C ALA A 723 12.99 13.39 27.43
N ARG A 724 13.60 13.10 26.27
CA ARG A 724 15.00 12.65 26.18
C ARG A 724 15.96 13.69 26.72
N MET A 725 15.73 14.97 26.42
CA MET A 725 16.55 16.08 26.93
C MET A 725 16.46 16.15 28.46
N ARG A 726 15.25 16.09 29.02
CA ARG A 726 15.02 16.08 30.48
C ARG A 726 15.75 14.92 31.15
N ALA A 727 15.70 13.72 30.57
CA ALA A 727 16.43 12.56 31.09
C ALA A 727 17.97 12.76 31.08
N SER A 728 18.48 13.45 30.06
CA SER A 728 19.91 13.62 29.79
C SER A 728 20.57 14.73 30.60
N ASN A 729 19.88 15.86 30.80
CA ASN A 729 20.48 17.07 31.37
C ASN A 729 19.94 17.46 32.76
N THR A 730 19.02 16.67 33.34
CA THR A 730 18.54 16.88 34.72
C THR A 730 19.42 16.10 35.70
N ALA A 731 19.71 16.69 36.86
CA ALA A 731 20.59 16.08 37.85
C ALA A 731 19.98 14.79 38.44
N ARG A 732 20.76 13.70 38.40
CA ARG A 732 20.43 12.43 39.09
C ARG A 732 20.65 12.51 40.60
N LYS A 733 21.62 13.32 41.03
CA LYS A 733 22.07 13.45 42.42
C LYS A 733 22.11 14.92 42.82
N HIS A 734 21.49 15.24 43.95
CA HIS A 734 21.63 16.53 44.62
C HIS A 734 22.85 16.48 45.56
N PRO A 735 23.65 17.56 45.68
CA PRO A 735 24.85 17.58 46.53
C PRO A 735 24.59 17.15 47.99
N THR A 736 23.44 17.55 48.55
CA THR A 736 23.08 17.25 49.95
C THR A 736 21.95 16.22 50.12
N GLN A 737 21.07 16.04 49.13
CA GLN A 737 19.88 15.17 49.24
C GLN A 737 20.10 13.79 48.62
N GLY A 738 21.25 13.54 48.00
CA GLY A 738 21.55 12.25 47.37
C GLY A 738 20.81 12.02 46.05
N TYR A 739 20.60 10.76 45.66
CA TYR A 739 19.94 10.39 44.41
C TYR A 739 18.43 10.68 44.47
N ALA A 740 17.84 11.07 43.33
CA ALA A 740 16.40 11.38 43.27
C ALA A 740 15.51 10.13 43.42
N GLY A 741 16.03 8.94 43.12
CA GLY A 741 15.35 7.66 43.32
C GLY A 741 16.23 6.67 44.08
N ASP A 742 15.72 5.46 44.24
CA ASP A 742 16.31 4.44 45.13
C ASP A 742 17.67 3.91 44.67
N SER A 743 18.08 4.21 43.43
CA SER A 743 19.38 3.82 42.89
C SER A 743 19.92 4.83 41.85
N PRO A 744 21.24 4.80 41.55
CA PRO A 744 21.82 5.60 40.47
C PRO A 744 21.21 5.34 39.08
N ALA A 745 20.63 4.15 38.90
CA ALA A 745 19.99 3.70 37.67
C ALA A 745 18.51 4.12 37.57
N SER A 746 17.90 4.65 38.63
CA SER A 746 16.50 5.12 38.61
C SER A 746 16.27 6.18 37.52
N ARG A 747 15.05 6.25 36.97
CA ARG A 747 14.59 7.33 36.05
C ARG A 747 14.23 8.64 36.75
N MET A 748 14.19 8.64 38.08
CA MET A 748 13.88 9.83 38.86
C MET A 748 15.00 10.86 38.74
N ARG A 749 14.65 12.14 38.60
CA ARG A 749 15.59 13.27 38.54
C ARG A 749 15.14 14.41 39.44
N TRP A 750 16.09 15.20 39.92
CA TRP A 750 15.84 16.40 40.72
C TRP A 750 15.62 17.62 39.83
N VAL A 751 14.42 18.20 39.90
CA VAL A 751 14.02 19.43 39.19
C VAL A 751 13.88 20.61 40.15
N ASN A 752 13.62 21.80 39.61
CA ASN A 752 13.53 23.08 40.34
C ASN A 752 14.85 23.46 41.03
N GLN A 753 15.97 23.22 40.33
CA GLN A 753 17.30 23.68 40.71
C GLN A 753 18.12 24.02 39.46
N PHE A 754 19.12 24.88 39.61
CA PHE A 754 20.10 25.13 38.56
C PHE A 754 21.23 24.09 38.55
N THR A 755 21.70 23.81 37.36
CA THR A 755 22.90 23.02 37.08
C THR A 755 23.80 23.82 36.14
N HIS A 756 25.11 23.80 36.39
CA HIS A 756 26.04 24.69 35.71
C HIS A 756 27.12 23.91 34.99
N THR A 757 27.33 24.24 33.71
CA THR A 757 28.53 23.80 32.99
C THR A 757 29.67 24.74 33.37
N ARG A 758 30.78 24.19 33.88
CA ARG A 758 31.92 24.96 34.41
C ARG A 758 33.08 25.13 33.42
N ARG A 759 32.97 24.58 32.22
CA ARG A 759 33.95 24.70 31.14
C ARG A 759 33.24 24.85 29.81
N LEU A 760 33.94 25.39 28.80
CA LEU A 760 33.45 25.34 27.43
C LEU A 760 33.29 23.88 26.98
N ARG A 761 32.26 23.64 26.16
CA ARG A 761 31.93 22.30 25.66
C ARG A 761 33.01 21.80 24.71
N SER A 762 33.27 20.50 24.75
CA SER A 762 34.26 19.83 23.93
C SER A 762 33.63 18.60 23.25
N PRO A 763 34.33 17.93 22.32
CA PRO A 763 33.82 16.73 21.62
C PRO A 763 33.44 15.56 22.55
N GLU A 764 33.90 15.57 23.81
CA GLU A 764 33.54 14.60 24.84
C GLU A 764 32.13 14.83 25.40
N ASP A 765 31.57 16.03 25.26
CA ASP A 765 30.22 16.37 25.70
C ASP A 765 29.19 15.94 24.64
N LYS A 766 28.44 14.87 24.93
CA LYS A 766 27.51 14.22 23.97
C LYS A 766 26.04 14.36 24.33
N GLU A 767 25.73 15.02 25.44
CA GLU A 767 24.37 15.10 25.97
C GLU A 767 23.45 16.02 25.15
N VAL A 768 24.01 17.06 24.51
CA VAL A 768 23.28 18.06 23.75
C VAL A 768 23.95 18.24 22.39
N VAL A 769 23.17 18.12 21.32
CA VAL A 769 23.60 18.35 19.94
C VAL A 769 23.79 19.84 19.65
N THR A 770 24.71 20.17 18.76
CA THR A 770 25.04 21.54 18.32
C THR A 770 25.33 22.52 19.47
N PRO A 771 26.14 22.15 20.49
CA PRO A 771 26.39 23.02 21.64
C PRO A 771 27.19 24.26 21.25
N ASN A 772 26.91 25.39 21.90
CA ASN A 772 27.72 26.60 21.78
C ASN A 772 29.11 26.38 22.41
N ASN A 773 30.15 26.97 21.82
CA ASN A 773 31.53 26.89 22.32
C ASN A 773 32.08 28.26 22.78
N ASP A 774 31.19 29.21 23.02
CA ASP A 774 31.46 30.62 23.39
C ASP A 774 30.79 31.05 24.70
N THR A 775 29.97 30.20 25.31
CA THR A 775 29.21 30.49 26.53
C THR A 775 29.23 29.32 27.50
N LEU A 776 29.21 29.59 28.82
CA LEU A 776 28.89 28.58 29.83
C LEU A 776 27.37 28.44 29.98
N PHE A 777 26.91 27.20 30.16
CA PHE A 777 25.48 26.91 30.32
C PHE A 777 25.05 26.91 31.79
N THR A 778 23.89 27.50 32.06
CA THR A 778 23.16 27.45 33.33
C THR A 778 21.77 26.89 33.07
N ASN A 779 21.52 25.63 33.42
CA ASN A 779 20.33 24.90 33.03
C ASN A 779 19.44 24.58 34.23
N ALA A 780 18.11 24.66 34.06
CA ALA A 780 17.14 24.18 35.03
C ALA A 780 15.93 23.56 34.32
N TRP A 781 15.35 22.53 34.90
CA TRP A 781 13.99 22.09 34.57
C TRP A 781 13.06 22.53 35.66
N LEU A 782 11.98 23.20 35.28
CA LEU A 782 10.95 23.67 36.19
C LEU A 782 9.73 22.76 36.06
N ASP A 783 9.24 22.32 37.21
CA ASP A 783 7.94 21.68 37.38
C ASP A 783 7.04 22.64 38.15
N LEU A 784 6.11 23.25 37.43
CA LEU A 784 5.16 24.25 37.93
C LEU A 784 3.84 23.64 38.39
N SER A 785 3.69 22.30 38.36
CA SER A 785 2.44 21.62 38.74
C SER A 785 2.04 21.85 40.21
N ALA A 786 3.01 22.16 41.07
CA ALA A 786 2.79 22.49 42.48
C ALA A 786 2.63 24.00 42.75
N GLY A 787 2.59 24.83 41.70
CA GLY A 787 2.46 26.28 41.81
C GLY A 787 3.69 27.05 41.28
N PRO A 788 3.67 28.39 41.40
CA PRO A 788 4.71 29.28 40.88
C PRO A 788 6.07 29.09 41.54
N LEU A 789 7.12 29.50 40.82
CA LEU A 789 8.52 29.49 41.25
C LEU A 789 9.13 30.88 41.08
N VAL A 790 10.10 31.21 41.92
CA VAL A 790 10.90 32.43 41.83
C VAL A 790 12.34 32.06 41.49
N LEU A 791 12.86 32.61 40.39
CA LEU A 791 14.26 32.48 39.97
C LEU A 791 15.01 33.76 40.36
N ASP A 792 15.98 33.63 41.25
CA ASP A 792 16.88 34.72 41.61
C ASP A 792 18.08 34.71 40.65
N VAL A 793 18.25 35.82 39.94
CA VAL A 793 19.34 36.08 39.00
C VAL A 793 20.28 37.12 39.61
N PRO A 794 21.59 36.84 39.72
CA PRO A 794 22.54 37.79 40.27
C PRO A 794 22.73 39.00 39.36
N GLU A 795 23.36 40.05 39.88
CA GLU A 795 23.80 41.17 39.05
C GLU A 795 24.83 40.70 38.00
N MET A 796 24.49 40.86 36.73
CA MET A 796 25.27 40.39 35.57
C MET A 796 26.07 41.52 34.91
N GLY A 797 25.75 42.78 35.21
CA GLY A 797 26.40 43.96 34.67
C GLY A 797 26.31 44.04 33.14
N ARG A 798 27.42 44.39 32.47
CA ARG A 798 27.48 44.55 31.01
C ARG A 798 27.72 43.24 30.24
N ARG A 799 27.97 42.12 30.93
CA ARG A 799 28.27 40.83 30.29
C ARG A 799 27.04 40.33 29.52
N TYR A 800 27.26 39.69 28.39
CA TYR A 800 26.16 39.01 27.71
C TYR A 800 25.71 37.79 28.52
N TRP A 801 24.41 37.74 28.80
CA TRP A 801 23.75 36.63 29.44
C TRP A 801 22.29 36.54 29.00
N VAL A 802 21.77 35.33 29.00
CA VAL A 802 20.37 35.04 28.73
C VAL A 802 19.95 33.76 29.45
N LEU A 803 18.74 33.73 29.98
CA LEU A 803 17.97 32.53 30.33
C LEU A 803 16.86 32.38 29.29
N GLY A 804 16.97 31.41 28.40
CA GLY A 804 15.90 31.07 27.47
C GLY A 804 14.91 30.09 28.08
N PHE A 805 13.61 30.32 27.89
CA PHE A 805 12.54 29.46 28.39
C PHE A 805 11.89 28.72 27.21
N LEU A 806 11.97 27.39 27.25
CA LEU A 806 11.33 26.50 26.29
C LEU A 806 10.20 25.74 26.97
N ASP A 807 9.07 25.64 26.28
CA ASP A 807 7.97 24.76 26.69
C ASP A 807 8.27 23.28 26.39
N ALA A 808 7.40 22.37 26.84
CA ALA A 808 7.55 20.93 26.58
C ALA A 808 7.55 20.56 25.07
N TRP A 809 7.10 21.47 24.21
CA TRP A 809 6.99 21.30 22.76
C TRP A 809 8.14 21.95 21.99
N THR A 810 9.23 22.33 22.67
CA THR A 810 10.43 23.01 22.16
C THR A 810 10.25 24.46 21.69
N ASN A 811 9.08 25.08 21.91
CA ASN A 811 8.90 26.49 21.55
C ASN A 811 9.68 27.38 22.51
N PRO A 812 10.60 28.25 22.02
CA PRO A 812 11.15 29.32 22.84
C PRO A 812 10.11 30.42 22.95
N TRP A 813 9.53 30.65 24.12
CA TRP A 813 8.41 31.58 24.27
C TRP A 813 8.77 32.84 25.09
N ALA A 814 9.79 32.74 25.96
CA ALA A 814 10.31 33.85 26.74
C ALA A 814 11.82 33.75 26.95
N TYR A 815 12.42 34.87 27.32
CA TYR A 815 13.81 34.92 27.78
C TYR A 815 14.00 36.12 28.72
N ALA A 816 14.83 35.93 29.75
CA ALA A 816 15.34 36.99 30.60
C ALA A 816 16.83 37.17 30.29
N GLY A 817 17.31 38.40 30.20
CA GLY A 817 18.69 38.62 29.78
C GLY A 817 19.01 40.09 29.59
N ARG A 818 20.26 40.35 29.19
CA ARG A 818 20.78 41.70 28.98
C ARG A 818 19.87 42.59 28.13
N ARG A 819 19.17 42.00 27.16
CA ARG A 819 18.31 42.70 26.20
C ARG A 819 16.93 43.08 26.75
N THR A 820 16.29 42.17 27.47
CA THR A 820 14.89 42.31 27.93
C THR A 820 14.77 42.84 29.34
N THR A 821 15.67 42.42 30.22
CA THR A 821 15.57 42.72 31.65
C THR A 821 16.78 43.49 32.19
N GLY A 822 17.89 43.53 31.43
CA GLY A 822 19.06 44.34 31.76
C GLY A 822 20.15 43.57 32.52
N GLY A 823 21.00 44.30 33.25
CA GLY A 823 22.18 43.76 33.94
C GLY A 823 22.07 43.69 35.46
N ASP A 824 21.06 44.32 36.05
CA ASP A 824 20.85 44.37 37.51
C ASP A 824 20.37 43.02 38.06
N ALA A 825 20.48 42.83 39.37
CA ALA A 825 19.93 41.65 40.04
C ALA A 825 18.41 41.60 39.88
N GLN A 826 17.85 40.41 39.61
CA GLN A 826 16.44 40.25 39.25
C GLN A 826 15.82 39.05 39.94
N ARG A 827 14.53 39.17 40.24
CA ARG A 827 13.69 38.06 40.67
C ARG A 827 12.65 37.81 39.59
N LEU A 828 12.68 36.63 38.99
CA LEU A 828 11.74 36.23 37.95
C LEU A 828 10.66 35.38 38.58
N PHE A 829 9.39 35.77 38.45
CA PHE A 829 8.24 35.02 38.94
C PHE A 829 7.64 34.19 37.80
N ILE A 830 7.83 32.87 37.85
CA ILE A 830 7.40 31.92 36.82
C ILE A 830 6.15 31.19 37.33
N HIS A 831 5.06 31.18 36.57
CA HIS A 831 3.85 30.43 36.93
C HIS A 831 3.31 29.61 35.76
N GLY A 832 2.66 28.49 36.07
CA GLY A 832 1.95 27.66 35.10
C GLY A 832 0.63 28.27 34.64
N PRO A 833 -0.03 27.69 33.63
CA PRO A 833 -1.23 28.24 33.02
C PRO A 833 -2.44 28.29 33.97
N ASP A 834 -2.53 27.38 34.93
CA ASP A 834 -3.68 27.25 35.84
C ASP A 834 -3.60 28.20 37.06
N TRP A 835 -2.51 28.96 37.20
CA TRP A 835 -2.32 29.85 38.34
C TRP A 835 -2.97 31.22 38.10
N ALA A 836 -3.77 31.69 39.07
CA ALA A 836 -4.60 32.89 38.95
C ALA A 836 -4.33 33.98 40.03
N GLY A 837 -3.15 33.98 40.66
CA GLY A 837 -2.79 34.97 41.68
C GLY A 837 -2.20 36.28 41.14
N GLU A 838 -1.81 37.19 42.04
CA GLU A 838 -1.08 38.41 41.70
C GLU A 838 0.44 38.20 41.81
N VAL A 839 1.18 38.75 40.84
CA VAL A 839 2.65 38.72 40.85
C VAL A 839 3.16 39.87 41.72
N PRO A 840 4.07 39.63 42.69
CA PRO A 840 4.66 40.70 43.49
C PRO A 840 5.29 41.79 42.61
N ALA A 841 5.07 43.06 42.98
CA ALA A 841 5.44 44.21 42.15
C ALA A 841 6.97 44.36 41.93
N ASP A 842 7.79 43.74 42.78
CA ASP A 842 9.25 43.70 42.69
C ASP A 842 9.80 42.58 41.78
N MET A 843 8.92 41.77 41.18
CA MET A 843 9.32 40.59 40.39
C MET A 843 8.88 40.68 38.92
N HIS A 844 9.74 40.19 38.03
CA HIS A 844 9.44 40.11 36.61
C HIS A 844 8.59 38.88 36.28
N ARG A 845 7.38 39.10 35.75
CA ARG A 845 6.43 38.03 35.43
C ARG A 845 6.84 37.24 34.18
N ILE A 846 6.83 35.90 34.29
CA ILE A 846 7.05 34.94 33.20
C ILE A 846 5.91 33.90 33.23
N SER A 847 4.93 34.02 32.33
CA SER A 847 3.74 33.14 32.27
C SER A 847 3.94 31.93 31.34
N ALA A 848 4.20 30.76 31.91
CA ALA A 848 4.51 29.56 31.14
C ALA A 848 3.27 28.95 30.47
N PRO A 849 3.36 28.49 29.21
CA PRO A 849 2.25 27.85 28.50
C PRO A 849 1.96 26.42 29.01
N CYS A 850 2.90 25.81 29.72
CA CYS A 850 2.75 24.48 30.32
C CYS A 850 3.52 24.38 31.64
N ASN A 851 3.25 23.33 32.40
CA ASN A 851 3.88 23.13 33.72
C ASN A 851 5.33 22.62 33.63
N ASP A 852 5.73 22.09 32.48
CA ASP A 852 7.08 21.60 32.23
C ASP A 852 7.88 22.62 31.42
N VAL A 853 8.86 23.26 32.05
CA VAL A 853 9.66 24.30 31.39
C VAL A 853 11.15 23.96 31.44
N TRP A 854 11.82 24.07 30.31
CA TRP A 854 13.28 24.00 30.26
C TRP A 854 13.86 25.40 30.19
N VAL A 855 14.69 25.73 31.19
CA VAL A 855 15.48 26.96 31.22
C VAL A 855 16.89 26.63 30.73
N ILE A 856 17.28 27.23 29.61
CA ILE A 856 18.62 27.12 29.03
C ILE A 856 19.34 28.47 29.09
N GLY A 857 20.21 28.59 30.07
CA GLY A 857 21.01 29.78 30.32
C GLY A 857 22.33 29.76 29.55
N ARG A 858 22.74 30.91 29.02
CA ARG A 858 24.03 31.11 28.37
C ARG A 858 24.69 32.36 28.94
N ILE A 859 25.91 32.22 29.44
CA ILE A 859 26.72 33.35 29.94
C ILE A 859 28.00 33.40 29.12
N LEU A 860 28.26 34.55 28.47
CA LEU A 860 29.48 34.77 27.69
C LEU A 860 30.71 34.65 28.59
N VAL A 861 31.74 33.98 28.09
CA VAL A 861 33.02 33.84 28.79
C VAL A 861 34.17 34.01 27.80
N ASP A 862 35.21 34.75 28.20
CA ASP A 862 36.49 34.70 27.53
C ASP A 862 37.27 33.51 28.13
N ALA A 863 37.88 32.64 27.33
CA ALA A 863 38.47 31.36 27.79
C ALA A 863 39.76 31.50 28.63
N THR A 864 39.86 32.53 29.47
CA THR A 864 40.93 32.74 30.45
C THR A 864 40.50 32.20 31.81
N ALA A 865 41.47 31.73 32.61
CA ALA A 865 41.19 31.21 33.94
C ALA A 865 40.52 32.26 34.86
N GLU A 866 40.90 33.54 34.72
CA GLU A 866 40.34 34.63 35.50
C GLU A 866 38.86 34.90 35.15
N ASP A 867 38.51 34.92 33.86
CA ASP A 867 37.13 35.18 33.45
C ASP A 867 36.21 34.00 33.77
N LEU A 868 36.70 32.78 33.61
CA LEU A 868 36.00 31.56 34.03
C LEU A 868 35.63 31.59 35.52
N ALA A 869 36.56 31.98 36.39
CA ALA A 869 36.29 32.10 37.82
C ALA A 869 35.21 33.15 38.14
N LYS A 870 35.19 34.28 37.42
CA LYS A 870 34.13 35.30 37.56
C LYS A 870 32.77 34.76 37.14
N VAL A 871 32.69 34.02 36.03
CA VAL A 871 31.45 33.40 35.57
C VAL A 871 30.99 32.30 36.53
N HIS A 872 31.90 31.51 37.11
CA HIS A 872 31.53 30.51 38.13
C HIS A 872 30.91 31.16 39.36
N ALA A 873 31.49 32.26 39.85
CA ALA A 873 30.94 33.00 40.98
C ALA A 873 29.55 33.59 40.68
N LEU A 874 29.28 33.98 39.43
CA LEU A 874 27.93 34.35 39.00
C LEU A 874 26.98 33.15 39.00
N GLN A 875 27.40 32.03 38.41
CA GLN A 875 26.61 30.78 38.36
C GLN A 875 26.19 30.31 39.77
N ASP A 876 27.10 30.38 40.75
CA ASP A 876 26.84 29.95 42.14
C ASP A 876 25.75 30.75 42.86
N ARG A 877 25.40 31.95 42.34
CA ARG A 877 24.40 32.84 42.93
C ARG A 877 23.01 32.68 42.32
N PHE A 878 22.83 31.85 41.29
CA PHE A 878 21.51 31.55 40.76
C PHE A 878 20.76 30.61 41.71
N ALA A 879 19.48 30.91 41.98
CA ALA A 879 18.69 30.10 42.90
C ALA A 879 17.21 30.02 42.49
N ILE A 880 16.52 28.98 42.97
CA ILE A 880 15.12 28.70 42.68
C ILE A 880 14.39 28.44 44.00
N TYR A 881 13.34 29.20 44.26
CA TYR A 881 12.51 29.11 45.47
C TYR A 881 11.03 29.12 45.14
N ARG A 882 10.21 28.77 46.13
CA ARG A 882 8.78 29.08 46.13
C ARG A 882 8.59 30.56 46.49
N PRO A 883 7.44 31.19 46.15
CA PRO A 883 7.20 32.61 46.49
C PRO A 883 7.26 32.94 47.98
N ASP A 884 7.02 31.96 48.85
CA ASP A 884 7.13 32.08 50.30
C ASP A 884 8.57 31.93 50.83
N GLY A 885 9.56 31.75 49.95
CA GLY A 885 10.97 31.58 50.28
C GLY A 885 11.37 30.15 50.63
N THR A 886 10.46 29.17 50.59
CA THR A 886 10.79 27.76 50.86
C THR A 886 11.53 27.10 49.67
N PRO A 887 12.31 26.03 49.92
CA PRO A 887 12.99 25.30 48.84
C PRO A 887 12.02 24.75 47.79
N ALA A 888 12.33 24.97 46.51
CA ALA A 888 11.48 24.54 45.40
C ALA A 888 11.75 23.09 44.91
N LEU A 889 12.81 22.45 45.42
CA LEU A 889 13.34 21.17 44.95
C LEU A 889 12.25 20.09 44.85
N SER A 890 12.14 19.44 43.69
CA SER A 890 11.15 18.39 43.43
C SER A 890 11.75 17.22 42.64
N ARG A 891 11.01 16.11 42.53
CA ARG A 891 11.40 14.90 41.82
C ARG A 891 10.41 14.59 40.70
N VAL A 892 10.93 14.19 39.54
CA VAL A 892 10.12 13.77 38.39
C VAL A 892 10.66 12.48 37.78
N ASP A 893 9.77 11.58 37.34
CA ASP A 893 10.14 10.46 36.47
C ASP A 893 10.37 11.00 35.06
N THR A 894 11.57 10.79 34.52
CA THR A 894 11.93 11.26 33.17
C THR A 894 11.54 10.30 32.05
N LEU A 895 10.90 9.16 32.38
CA LEU A 895 10.35 8.15 31.46
C LEU A 895 11.39 7.36 30.64
N LEU A 896 12.61 7.88 30.57
CA LEU A 896 13.75 7.40 29.82
C LEU A 896 14.99 7.36 30.73
N ASP A 897 15.80 6.31 30.56
CA ASP A 897 17.08 6.16 31.26
C ASP A 897 18.30 6.50 30.41
N ASN A 898 18.16 6.42 29.08
CA ASN A 898 19.25 6.32 28.12
C ASN A 898 19.69 7.70 27.56
N ARG A 899 20.97 7.80 27.18
CA ARG A 899 21.58 8.93 26.45
C ARG A 899 21.61 8.70 24.94
N ASP A 900 21.06 7.59 24.46
CA ASP A 900 21.05 7.26 23.04
C ASP A 900 20.28 8.32 22.24
N THR A 901 20.86 8.70 21.13
CA THR A 901 20.31 9.68 20.18
C THR A 901 19.90 9.01 18.87
N GLY A 902 19.85 7.67 18.82
CA GLY A 902 19.37 6.88 17.69
C GLY A 902 17.84 6.90 17.53
N VAL A 903 17.34 6.08 16.61
CA VAL A 903 15.91 5.91 16.37
C VAL A 903 15.31 5.12 17.55
N PRO A 904 14.28 5.64 18.25
CA PRO A 904 13.65 4.92 19.34
C PRO A 904 12.87 3.70 18.84
N GLN A 905 12.67 2.72 19.71
CA GLN A 905 11.74 1.63 19.45
C GLN A 905 10.31 2.15 19.50
N ALA A 906 9.46 1.72 18.56
CA ALA A 906 8.08 2.18 18.41
C ALA A 906 7.27 2.10 19.73
N ALA A 907 7.42 1.00 20.47
CA ALA A 907 6.75 0.80 21.76
C ALA A 907 7.23 1.79 22.83
N GLU A 908 8.54 2.11 22.88
CA GLU A 908 9.09 3.11 23.81
C GLU A 908 8.60 4.51 23.44
N TYR A 909 8.63 4.84 22.14
CA TYR A 909 8.15 6.12 21.61
C TYR A 909 6.69 6.38 22.01
N GLN A 910 5.79 5.41 21.76
CA GLN A 910 4.38 5.52 22.14
C GLN A 910 4.18 5.61 23.66
N ARG A 911 4.92 4.81 24.45
CA ARG A 911 4.83 4.83 25.92
C ARG A 911 5.21 6.19 26.49
N VAL A 912 6.33 6.76 26.05
CA VAL A 912 6.82 8.08 26.51
C VAL A 912 5.83 9.17 26.12
N LEU A 913 5.38 9.18 24.86
CA LEU A 913 4.47 10.20 24.37
C LEU A 913 3.09 10.15 25.02
N ARG A 914 2.56 8.96 25.34
CA ARG A 914 1.29 8.85 26.08
C ARG A 914 1.34 9.63 27.40
N THR A 915 2.42 9.49 28.16
CA THR A 915 2.59 10.23 29.42
C THR A 915 2.88 11.71 29.19
N MET A 916 3.76 12.04 28.23
CA MET A 916 4.11 13.43 27.94
C MET A 916 2.91 14.24 27.42
N LEU A 917 2.06 13.65 26.58
CA LEU A 917 0.86 14.27 26.03
C LEU A 917 -0.22 14.47 27.08
N ALA A 918 -0.39 13.52 28.00
CA ALA A 918 -1.32 13.68 29.12
C ALA A 918 -0.92 14.86 30.03
N ARG A 919 0.40 15.07 30.20
CA ARG A 919 0.94 16.15 31.03
C ARG A 919 1.03 17.49 30.31
N ASN A 920 1.27 17.47 29.00
CA ASN A 920 1.45 18.65 28.15
C ASN A 920 0.55 18.52 26.91
N PRO A 921 -0.77 18.65 27.07
CA PRO A 921 -1.71 18.46 25.97
C PRO A 921 -1.41 19.44 24.84
N PRO A 922 -1.53 19.01 23.57
CA PRO A 922 -1.32 19.89 22.44
C PRO A 922 -2.44 20.94 22.36
N ALA A 923 -2.12 22.15 21.88
CA ALA A 923 -3.11 23.22 21.72
C ALA A 923 -4.21 22.88 20.69
N ARG A 924 -3.96 21.90 19.81
CA ARG A 924 -4.89 21.38 18.79
C ARG A 924 -4.74 19.85 18.71
N PRO A 925 -5.77 19.12 18.26
CA PRO A 925 -5.64 17.69 17.99
C PRO A 925 -4.46 17.40 17.07
N LEU A 926 -3.65 16.39 17.43
CA LEU A 926 -2.49 15.99 16.63
C LEU A 926 -2.97 15.16 15.43
N PRO A 927 -2.51 15.49 14.21
CA PRO A 927 -2.85 14.71 13.02
C PRO A 927 -2.31 13.28 13.17
N GLY A 928 -3.15 12.29 12.85
CA GLY A 928 -2.75 10.88 12.83
C GLY A 928 -2.36 10.24 14.18
N TRP A 929 -2.63 10.90 15.31
CA TRP A 929 -2.24 10.39 16.63
C TRP A 929 -3.41 9.69 17.37
N PRO A 930 -3.19 8.51 18.00
CA PRO A 930 -1.96 7.71 17.97
C PRO A 930 -1.81 6.93 16.65
N PRO A 931 -0.60 6.84 16.08
CA PRO A 931 -0.38 6.06 14.86
C PRO A 931 -0.50 4.55 15.15
N ALA A 932 -0.92 3.77 14.15
CA ALA A 932 -0.93 2.31 14.24
C ALA A 932 0.48 1.76 14.50
N ALA A 933 0.58 0.68 15.29
CA ALA A 933 1.86 0.15 15.75
C ALA A 933 2.72 -0.45 14.60
N GLU A 934 2.08 -1.05 13.59
CA GLU A 934 2.74 -1.80 12.52
C GLU A 934 3.63 -0.92 11.60
N PRO A 935 3.18 0.21 11.04
CA PRO A 935 4.05 1.07 10.21
C PRO A 935 5.02 1.95 11.01
N LEU A 936 4.79 2.13 12.32
CA LEU A 936 5.45 3.17 13.11
C LEU A 936 6.98 3.03 13.14
N GLN A 937 7.52 1.81 13.25
CA GLN A 937 8.97 1.61 13.36
C GLN A 937 9.71 2.01 12.07
N GLN A 938 9.13 1.71 10.90
CA GLN A 938 9.71 2.08 9.62
C GLN A 938 9.66 3.59 9.43
N VAL A 939 8.50 4.20 9.69
CA VAL A 939 8.32 5.66 9.57
C VAL A 939 9.22 6.42 10.54
N LEU A 940 9.41 5.95 11.77
CA LEU A 940 10.37 6.52 12.71
C LEU A 940 11.78 6.53 12.12
N SER A 941 12.22 5.41 11.53
CA SER A 941 13.53 5.33 10.88
C SER A 941 13.66 6.31 9.72
N ASP A 942 12.66 6.34 8.83
CA ASP A 942 12.64 7.20 7.66
C ASP A 942 12.67 8.69 8.04
N VAL A 943 11.85 9.10 9.00
CA VAL A 943 11.82 10.48 9.51
C VAL A 943 13.15 10.84 10.17
N TYR A 944 13.75 9.96 10.96
CA TYR A 944 15.05 10.22 11.59
C TYR A 944 16.16 10.39 10.55
N THR A 945 16.16 9.58 9.49
CA THR A 945 17.08 9.71 8.35
C THR A 945 16.82 11.01 7.58
N GLU A 946 15.57 11.32 7.24
CA GLU A 946 15.17 12.54 6.52
C GLU A 946 15.61 13.81 7.24
N LEU A 947 15.39 13.87 8.56
CA LEU A 947 15.72 15.04 9.37
C LEU A 947 17.22 15.23 9.53
N ARG A 948 18.04 14.19 9.34
CA ARG A 948 19.49 14.22 9.61
C ARG A 948 20.35 14.30 8.35
N ASP A 949 20.02 13.52 7.32
CA ASP A 949 20.93 13.31 6.19
C ASP A 949 20.63 14.21 5.00
N VAL A 950 19.41 14.76 4.91
CA VAL A 950 19.02 15.68 3.83
C VAL A 950 19.47 17.10 4.15
N ALA A 951 20.48 17.58 3.42
CA ALA A 951 21.02 18.94 3.54
C ALA A 951 19.99 19.99 3.09
N GLN A 952 19.88 21.08 3.84
CA GLN A 952 19.04 22.21 3.46
C GLN A 952 19.67 23.00 2.30
N PRO A 953 18.90 23.33 1.24
CA PRO A 953 19.40 24.20 0.17
C PRO A 953 19.68 25.62 0.69
N SER A 954 20.58 26.33 0.03
CA SER A 954 20.91 27.72 0.39
C SER A 954 19.71 28.64 0.12
N GLN A 955 19.22 29.31 1.18
CA GLN A 955 18.11 30.28 1.10
C GLN A 955 18.60 31.73 1.10
N LEU A 956 19.76 32.00 1.73
CA LEU A 956 20.35 33.33 1.84
C LEU A 956 21.45 33.60 0.79
N GLY A 957 21.75 32.60 -0.06
CA GLY A 957 22.87 32.63 -1.00
C GLY A 957 24.21 32.26 -0.36
N GLY A 958 25.19 31.88 -1.20
CA GLY A 958 26.56 31.60 -0.77
C GLY A 958 26.71 30.39 0.17
N GLY A 959 25.77 29.46 0.16
CA GLY A 959 25.75 28.26 1.00
C GLY A 959 24.96 28.41 2.30
N TRP A 960 24.46 29.62 2.62
CA TRP A 960 23.78 29.90 3.88
C TRP A 960 22.26 29.69 3.82
N THR A 961 21.69 29.27 4.95
CA THR A 961 20.24 29.15 5.18
C THR A 961 19.87 29.61 6.60
N THR A 962 18.68 30.18 6.77
CA THR A 962 18.08 30.43 8.10
C THR A 962 17.39 29.16 8.58
N ALA A 963 18.18 28.22 9.07
CA ALA A 963 17.66 26.95 9.58
C ALA A 963 16.67 27.11 10.74
N VAL A 964 16.72 28.24 11.46
CA VAL A 964 15.81 28.52 12.58
C VAL A 964 15.35 29.98 12.58
N ASN A 965 14.06 30.21 12.27
CA ASN A 965 13.42 31.54 12.28
C ASN A 965 12.23 31.58 13.24
N VAL A 966 12.45 31.19 14.50
CA VAL A 966 11.42 31.21 15.55
C VAL A 966 11.56 32.45 16.42
N ARG A 967 10.46 33.15 16.71
CA ARG A 967 10.42 34.24 17.70
C ARG A 967 9.91 33.74 19.04
N THR A 968 8.67 33.26 19.06
CA THR A 968 7.97 32.80 20.27
C THR A 968 7.31 31.42 20.12
N THR A 969 7.00 31.00 18.89
CA THR A 969 6.39 29.69 18.58
C THR A 969 6.64 29.31 17.13
N PHE A 970 6.74 28.01 16.84
CA PHE A 970 6.78 27.49 15.48
C PHE A 970 5.39 27.39 14.82
N GLY A 971 4.31 27.59 15.58
CA GLY A 971 2.94 27.44 15.06
C GLY A 971 2.69 26.05 14.47
N ASP A 972 2.20 26.01 13.23
CA ASP A 972 1.89 24.78 12.49
C ASP A 972 3.10 24.26 11.65
N ASP A 973 4.29 24.87 11.77
CA ASP A 973 5.52 24.38 11.12
C ASP A 973 6.15 23.22 11.90
N TYR A 974 5.45 22.09 11.88
CA TYR A 974 5.85 20.87 12.57
C TYR A 974 7.18 20.31 12.07
N LEU A 975 7.45 20.41 10.76
CA LEU A 975 8.65 19.86 10.15
C LEU A 975 9.91 20.60 10.61
N THR A 976 9.91 21.94 10.56
CA THR A 976 11.04 22.73 11.07
C THR A 976 11.21 22.51 12.56
N ARG A 977 10.11 22.46 13.33
CA ARG A 977 10.16 22.20 14.78
C ARG A 977 10.74 20.82 15.10
N ALA A 978 10.34 19.78 14.38
CA ALA A 978 10.87 18.42 14.52
C ALA A 978 12.38 18.38 14.21
N ARG A 979 12.81 19.06 13.13
CA ARG A 979 14.23 19.18 12.78
C ARG A 979 15.03 19.92 13.84
N VAL A 980 14.52 21.06 14.33
CA VAL A 980 15.16 21.84 15.41
C VAL A 980 15.26 21.01 16.69
N ALA A 981 14.17 20.35 17.10
CA ALA A 981 14.17 19.49 18.28
C ALA A 981 15.21 18.36 18.18
N ARG A 982 15.44 17.86 16.97
CA ARG A 982 16.33 16.74 16.73
C ARG A 982 17.81 17.12 16.60
N ASN A 983 18.10 18.23 15.92
CA ASN A 983 19.46 18.60 15.50
C ASN A 983 19.99 19.86 16.22
N TRP A 984 19.11 20.80 16.59
CA TRP A 984 19.47 22.16 17.05
C TRP A 984 18.66 22.58 18.29
N ILE A 985 18.42 21.62 19.19
CA ILE A 985 17.52 21.80 20.33
C ILE A 985 18.06 22.86 21.30
N GLY A 986 17.15 23.62 21.93
CA GLY A 986 17.52 24.73 22.82
C GLY A 986 17.81 26.04 22.11
N THR A 987 17.36 26.19 20.86
CA THR A 987 17.41 27.46 20.10
C THR A 987 16.61 28.55 20.81
N LEU A 988 17.16 29.76 20.88
CA LEU A 988 16.48 30.95 21.40
C LEU A 988 15.64 31.64 20.31
N GLY A 989 14.78 32.57 20.72
CA GLY A 989 14.10 33.46 19.78
C GLY A 989 15.12 34.26 18.94
N ILE A 990 14.85 34.40 17.64
CA ILE A 990 15.80 34.96 16.65
C ILE A 990 16.32 36.37 17.00
N GLU A 991 15.51 37.18 17.68
CA GLU A 991 15.91 38.51 18.15
C GLU A 991 16.99 38.49 19.24
N GLU A 992 17.09 37.39 19.98
CA GLU A 992 18.07 37.21 21.04
C GLU A 992 19.33 36.52 20.50
N ALA A 993 19.16 35.45 19.73
CA ALA A 993 20.25 34.81 19.00
C ALA A 993 19.73 34.26 17.67
N MET A 994 20.33 34.70 16.56
CA MET A 994 20.04 34.19 15.23
C MET A 994 21.09 33.15 14.83
N TYR A 995 20.62 32.02 14.31
CA TYR A 995 21.44 30.87 13.94
C TYR A 995 21.36 30.66 12.42
N ILE A 996 22.48 30.87 11.75
CA ILE A 996 22.59 30.78 10.29
C ILE A 996 23.49 29.61 9.98
N MET A 997 23.05 28.74 9.08
CA MET A 997 23.71 27.46 8.85
C MET A 997 24.20 27.36 7.42
N ALA A 998 25.38 26.77 7.25
CA ALA A 998 25.88 26.36 5.94
C ALA A 998 26.11 24.87 5.95
N GLU A 999 25.29 24.17 5.16
CA GLU A 999 25.31 22.72 4.96
C GLU A 999 25.89 22.35 3.59
N VAL A 1000 25.91 23.33 2.69
CA VAL A 1000 26.47 23.26 1.34
C VAL A 1000 27.42 24.44 1.12
N ASP A 1001 28.31 24.34 0.15
CA ASP A 1001 29.16 25.44 -0.31
C ASP A 1001 28.39 26.44 -1.19
N ALA A 1002 29.07 27.47 -1.69
CA ALA A 1002 28.48 28.50 -2.54
C ALA A 1002 27.95 27.97 -3.87
N GLU A 1003 28.43 26.81 -4.30
CA GLU A 1003 28.03 26.11 -5.52
C GLU A 1003 26.90 25.09 -5.27
N GLY A 1004 26.50 24.88 -4.02
CA GLY A 1004 25.41 23.98 -3.63
C GLY A 1004 25.84 22.56 -3.28
N GLU A 1005 27.14 22.29 -3.23
CA GLU A 1005 27.68 20.97 -2.89
C GLU A 1005 27.82 20.79 -1.38
N ALA A 1006 27.53 19.59 -0.86
CA ALA A 1006 27.60 19.30 0.56
C ALA A 1006 29.01 19.55 1.15
N LEU A 1007 29.08 20.27 2.28
CA LEU A 1007 30.35 20.52 2.95
C LEU A 1007 30.98 19.23 3.48
N THR A 1008 32.22 18.98 3.07
CA THR A 1008 33.02 17.79 3.42
C THR A 1008 34.47 18.18 3.70
N GLY A 1009 35.11 17.55 4.69
CA GLY A 1009 36.52 17.82 5.02
C GLY A 1009 37.53 17.29 4.00
N ALA A 1010 37.06 16.61 2.95
CA ALA A 1010 37.87 16.27 1.77
C ALA A 1010 38.21 17.48 0.89
N ARG A 1011 37.58 18.63 1.15
CA ARG A 1011 37.72 19.88 0.38
C ARG A 1011 38.20 21.00 1.30
N ARG A 1012 38.65 22.10 0.70
CA ARG A 1012 39.13 23.29 1.40
C ARG A 1012 38.20 24.45 1.11
N TYR A 1013 37.85 25.21 2.16
CA TYR A 1013 36.96 26.35 2.03
C TYR A 1013 37.53 27.60 2.70
N VAL A 1014 37.14 28.76 2.19
CA VAL A 1014 37.45 30.07 2.77
C VAL A 1014 36.18 30.88 2.91
N LEU A 1015 35.97 31.43 4.12
CA LEU A 1015 34.95 32.43 4.41
C LEU A 1015 35.64 33.77 4.62
N ARG A 1016 35.36 34.76 3.76
CA ARG A 1016 35.99 36.10 3.83
C ARG A 1016 34.97 37.19 4.12
N PHE A 1017 35.10 37.83 5.27
CA PHE A 1017 34.37 39.05 5.62
C PHE A 1017 35.13 40.26 5.09
N ALA A 1018 34.49 41.03 4.21
CA ALA A 1018 35.04 42.28 3.70
C ALA A 1018 35.08 43.37 4.80
N PRO A 1019 36.04 44.31 4.76
CA PRO A 1019 36.18 45.35 5.79
C PRO A 1019 34.94 46.25 5.93
N ASP A 1020 34.18 46.45 4.86
CA ASP A 1020 32.95 47.23 4.78
C ASP A 1020 31.67 46.41 5.03
N ASN A 1021 31.79 45.08 5.19
CA ASN A 1021 30.66 44.17 5.41
C ASN A 1021 30.77 43.42 6.75
N ALA A 1022 30.99 44.17 7.83
CA ALA A 1022 31.07 43.62 9.18
C ALA A 1022 29.69 43.16 9.69
N LEU A 1023 29.65 42.03 10.40
CA LEU A 1023 28.43 41.51 11.03
C LEU A 1023 27.91 42.50 12.09
N GLN A 1024 26.61 42.77 12.06
CA GLN A 1024 25.95 43.81 12.85
C GLN A 1024 25.23 43.19 14.05
N VAL A 1025 25.89 43.13 15.20
CA VAL A 1025 25.39 42.50 16.43
C VAL A 1025 25.44 43.45 17.63
N GLY A 1026 24.54 43.29 18.58
CA GLY A 1026 24.50 44.04 19.84
C GLY A 1026 25.37 43.45 20.95
N ALA A 1027 25.75 42.17 20.82
CA ALA A 1027 26.60 41.48 21.78
C ALA A 1027 27.92 40.96 21.16
N PHE A 1028 27.87 39.85 20.42
CA PHE A 1028 29.03 39.23 19.78
C PHE A 1028 28.57 38.22 18.71
N TRP A 1029 29.50 37.65 17.94
CA TRP A 1029 29.19 36.58 16.97
C TRP A 1029 30.22 35.45 17.01
N SER A 1030 29.80 34.24 16.62
CA SER A 1030 30.70 33.09 16.49
C SER A 1030 30.28 32.18 15.33
N ILE A 1031 31.26 31.59 14.64
CA ILE A 1031 31.07 30.49 13.70
C ILE A 1031 31.62 29.20 14.33
N THR A 1032 30.82 28.15 14.38
CA THR A 1032 31.19 26.84 14.95
C THR A 1032 31.01 25.75 13.90
N LEU A 1033 31.90 24.77 13.89
CA LEU A 1033 31.83 23.62 12.98
C LEU A 1033 31.37 22.38 13.74
N TYR A 1034 30.42 21.65 13.14
CA TYR A 1034 29.90 20.39 13.66
C TYR A 1034 29.99 19.29 12.63
N ARG A 1035 30.20 18.06 13.09
CA ARG A 1035 30.07 16.88 12.24
C ARG A 1035 28.60 16.67 11.88
N ARG A 1036 28.30 16.38 10.62
CA ARG A 1036 26.90 16.20 10.16
C ARG A 1036 26.22 14.98 10.78
N SER A 1037 26.95 13.86 10.92
CA SER A 1037 26.36 12.57 11.32
C SER A 1037 25.77 12.56 12.74
N ASP A 1038 26.32 13.36 13.66
CA ASP A 1038 25.93 13.38 15.07
C ASP A 1038 25.62 14.77 15.61
N CYS A 1039 25.82 15.83 14.81
CA CYS A 1039 25.68 17.23 15.22
C CYS A 1039 26.60 17.63 16.39
N LEU A 1040 27.73 16.93 16.59
CA LEU A 1040 28.66 17.19 17.70
C LEU A 1040 29.92 17.94 17.23
N LEU A 1041 30.63 18.52 18.21
CA LEU A 1041 31.90 19.20 17.97
C LEU A 1041 32.95 18.21 17.45
N VAL A 1042 33.77 18.66 16.50
CA VAL A 1042 34.84 17.83 15.92
C VAL A 1042 36.12 17.93 16.73
N ALA A 1043 36.61 16.78 17.21
CA ALA A 1043 37.94 16.68 17.81
C ALA A 1043 39.02 17.11 16.82
N ASN A 1044 39.90 18.01 17.24
CA ASN A 1044 40.91 18.59 16.37
C ASN A 1044 42.23 18.93 17.12
N PRO A 1045 43.35 19.07 16.39
CA PRO A 1045 44.69 19.14 16.98
C PRO A 1045 44.94 20.37 17.85
N ILE A 1046 44.20 21.46 17.62
CA ILE A 1046 44.41 22.75 18.27
C ILE A 1046 43.30 23.09 19.28
N GLY A 1047 42.36 22.17 19.52
CA GLY A 1047 41.24 22.36 20.45
C GLY A 1047 40.33 23.55 20.11
N ARG A 1048 40.27 23.97 18.83
CA ARG A 1048 39.47 25.12 18.40
C ARG A 1048 38.24 24.64 17.65
N HIS A 1049 37.06 24.90 18.21
CA HIS A 1049 35.80 24.49 17.60
C HIS A 1049 34.96 25.66 17.08
N SER A 1050 35.28 26.89 17.49
CA SER A 1050 34.64 28.11 17.01
C SER A 1050 35.62 29.27 16.80
N ILE A 1051 35.26 30.19 15.92
CA ILE A 1051 35.91 31.49 15.71
C ILE A 1051 34.84 32.59 15.83
N GLY A 1052 35.14 33.70 16.49
CA GLY A 1052 34.23 34.84 16.64
C GLY A 1052 34.99 36.15 16.78
N ASP A 1053 34.28 37.28 16.85
CA ASP A 1053 34.88 38.61 17.08
C ASP A 1053 35.70 38.72 18.37
N ARG A 1054 35.45 37.83 19.34
CA ARG A 1054 36.19 37.75 20.60
C ARG A 1054 37.33 36.73 20.62
N THR A 1055 37.54 35.99 19.53
CA THR A 1055 38.63 35.00 19.49
C THR A 1055 39.99 35.71 19.61
N GLN A 1056 40.79 35.30 20.59
CA GLN A 1056 42.11 35.89 20.81
C GLN A 1056 43.08 35.52 19.67
N GLY A 1057 43.87 36.49 19.22
CA GLY A 1057 44.92 36.28 18.22
C GLY A 1057 44.43 36.21 16.77
N LEU A 1058 43.20 36.65 16.48
CA LEU A 1058 42.72 36.78 15.10
C LEU A 1058 43.59 37.76 14.30
N ARG A 1059 43.95 37.36 13.09
CA ARG A 1059 44.69 38.20 12.15
C ARG A 1059 43.78 38.72 11.06
N ARG A 1060 43.82 40.02 10.82
CA ARG A 1060 43.12 40.65 9.69
C ARG A 1060 43.95 40.53 8.42
N ASP A 1061 43.25 40.48 7.30
CA ASP A 1061 43.83 40.56 5.97
C ASP A 1061 44.45 41.96 5.75
N PRO A 1062 45.37 42.16 4.78
CA PRO A 1062 46.00 43.46 4.54
C PRO A 1062 45.04 44.63 4.25
N ASP A 1063 43.85 44.33 3.73
CA ASP A 1063 42.79 45.30 3.47
C ASP A 1063 41.88 45.57 4.69
N GLY A 1064 42.18 44.96 5.84
CA GLY A 1064 41.38 45.05 7.06
C GLY A 1064 40.25 44.02 7.15
N GLY A 1065 40.06 43.18 6.13
CA GLY A 1065 39.09 42.08 6.13
C GLY A 1065 39.45 40.93 7.09
N LEU A 1066 38.58 39.91 7.16
CA LEU A 1066 38.82 38.70 7.96
C LEU A 1066 38.54 37.45 7.13
N SER A 1067 39.59 36.71 6.78
CA SER A 1067 39.49 35.39 6.15
C SER A 1067 39.61 34.27 7.17
N ILE A 1068 38.70 33.29 7.09
CA ILE A 1068 38.68 32.05 7.89
C ILE A 1068 38.86 30.86 6.95
N CYS A 1069 39.91 30.09 7.15
CA CYS A 1069 40.18 28.84 6.45
C CYS A 1069 39.45 27.69 7.16
N ILE A 1070 38.72 26.87 6.40
CA ILE A 1070 37.98 25.71 6.89
C ILE A 1070 38.44 24.50 6.09
N GLN A 1071 39.25 23.65 6.71
CA GLN A 1071 39.89 22.50 6.06
C GLN A 1071 40.49 21.55 7.10
N ALA A 1072 40.76 20.31 6.70
CA ALA A 1072 41.30 19.29 7.60
C ALA A 1072 42.77 19.48 7.96
N ASP A 1073 43.59 19.92 7.01
CA ASP A 1073 45.03 20.14 7.21
C ASP A 1073 45.34 21.57 7.68
N ASP A 1074 46.45 21.74 8.40
CA ASP A 1074 46.92 23.05 8.85
C ASP A 1074 47.25 23.97 7.65
N PRO A 1075 46.58 25.14 7.48
CA PRO A 1075 46.84 26.10 6.41
C PRO A 1075 48.16 26.86 6.54
N GLY A 1076 48.94 26.60 7.59
CA GLY A 1076 50.20 27.27 7.87
C GLY A 1076 50.08 28.47 8.81
N PRO A 1077 51.21 29.05 9.22
CA PRO A 1077 51.25 30.07 10.27
C PRO A 1077 50.50 31.35 9.87
N GLY A 1078 49.80 31.94 10.85
CA GLY A 1078 49.14 33.24 10.69
C GLY A 1078 47.79 33.21 9.96
N ARG A 1079 47.21 32.03 9.71
CA ARG A 1079 45.87 31.87 9.15
C ARG A 1079 44.83 31.65 10.26
N ASN A 1080 43.66 32.28 10.15
CA ASN A 1080 42.54 31.97 11.05
C ASN A 1080 41.93 30.64 10.59
N TRP A 1081 42.18 29.56 11.33
CA TRP A 1081 41.83 28.21 10.91
C TRP A 1081 40.78 27.58 11.83
N LEU A 1082 39.75 27.00 11.20
CA LEU A 1082 38.75 26.12 11.81
C LEU A 1082 38.94 24.69 11.26
N PRO A 1083 39.49 23.75 12.06
CA PRO A 1083 39.78 22.39 11.58
C PRO A 1083 38.51 21.60 11.23
N ALA A 1084 38.45 21.09 10.01
CA ALA A 1084 37.37 20.24 9.51
C ALA A 1084 37.73 18.73 9.64
N PRO A 1085 36.75 17.81 9.70
CA PRO A 1085 37.02 16.38 9.80
C PRO A 1085 37.43 15.79 8.44
N ALA A 1086 38.66 15.27 8.32
CA ALA A 1086 39.25 14.83 7.03
C ALA A 1086 38.38 13.91 6.15
N ASN A 1087 37.57 13.02 6.75
CA ASN A 1087 36.79 12.01 6.03
C ASN A 1087 35.29 12.05 6.38
N ALA A 1088 34.75 13.20 6.75
CA ALA A 1088 33.33 13.31 7.10
C ALA A 1088 32.70 14.61 6.60
N GLY A 1089 31.37 14.55 6.40
CA GLY A 1089 30.55 15.73 6.19
C GLY A 1089 30.49 16.58 7.46
N PHE A 1090 30.45 17.90 7.28
CA PHE A 1090 30.30 18.86 8.37
C PHE A 1090 29.30 19.94 7.97
N TYR A 1091 28.89 20.76 8.93
CA TYR A 1091 28.18 22.00 8.67
C TYR A 1091 28.69 23.10 9.58
N LEU A 1092 28.46 24.34 9.17
CA LEU A 1092 28.83 25.54 9.92
C LEU A 1092 27.57 26.15 10.54
N THR A 1093 27.70 26.70 11.74
CA THR A 1093 26.66 27.52 12.37
C THR A 1093 27.27 28.87 12.74
N LEU A 1094 26.84 29.92 12.06
CA LEU A 1094 27.09 31.31 12.41
C LEU A 1094 26.00 31.79 13.37
N ARG A 1095 26.41 32.15 14.58
CA ARG A 1095 25.57 32.67 15.66
C ARG A 1095 25.75 34.17 15.76
N LEU A 1096 24.64 34.90 15.70
CA LEU A 1096 24.58 36.35 15.88
C LEU A 1096 23.80 36.64 17.16
N TYR A 1097 24.45 37.14 18.20
CA TYR A 1097 23.78 37.45 19.46
C TYR A 1097 23.32 38.90 19.49
N GLN A 1098 22.02 39.10 19.70
CA GLN A 1098 21.32 40.38 19.55
C GLN A 1098 21.52 40.94 18.13
N PRO A 1099 21.11 40.21 17.07
CA PRO A 1099 21.29 40.65 15.69
C PRO A 1099 20.57 41.97 15.43
N GLN A 1100 21.21 42.86 14.68
CA GLN A 1100 20.58 44.10 14.25
C GLN A 1100 19.59 43.87 13.10
N ARG A 1101 18.84 44.92 12.77
CA ARG A 1101 17.73 44.93 11.82
C ARG A 1101 18.06 44.29 10.47
N ALA A 1102 19.23 44.58 9.89
CA ALA A 1102 19.61 44.05 8.57
C ALA A 1102 19.66 42.51 8.50
N HIS A 1103 20.00 41.84 9.62
CA HIS A 1103 19.98 40.38 9.70
C HIS A 1103 18.56 39.85 9.86
N LEU A 1104 17.76 40.47 10.75
CA LEU A 1104 16.37 40.07 11.03
C LEU A 1104 15.44 40.26 9.82
N GLU A 1105 15.74 41.22 8.95
CA GLU A 1105 15.00 41.49 7.71
C GLU A 1105 15.57 40.75 6.48
N GLY A 1106 16.64 39.96 6.65
CA GLY A 1106 17.24 39.18 5.56
C GLY A 1106 17.96 40.02 4.50
N THR A 1107 18.27 41.29 4.78
CA THR A 1107 18.91 42.21 3.83
C THR A 1107 20.44 42.21 3.93
N PHE A 1108 21.02 41.51 4.92
CA PHE A 1108 22.46 41.39 5.08
C PHE A 1108 23.05 40.39 4.09
N ALA A 1109 24.09 40.80 3.35
CA ALA A 1109 24.79 39.94 2.39
C ALA A 1109 25.87 39.10 3.09
N TYR A 1110 25.57 37.82 3.38
CA TYR A 1110 26.54 36.92 4.01
C TYR A 1110 27.65 36.51 3.03
N PRO A 1111 28.92 36.47 3.48
CA PRO A 1111 30.00 36.06 2.60
C PRO A 1111 29.85 34.58 2.22
N PRO A 1112 30.06 34.20 0.95
CA PRO A 1112 29.89 32.82 0.51
C PRO A 1112 30.92 31.88 1.15
N VAL A 1113 30.52 30.65 1.43
CA VAL A 1113 31.43 29.55 1.79
C VAL A 1113 32.09 29.07 0.49
N ARG A 1114 33.21 29.68 0.11
CA ARG A 1114 33.87 29.41 -1.17
C ARG A 1114 34.79 28.22 -1.07
N ARG A 1115 34.65 27.28 -1.99
CA ARG A 1115 35.62 26.22 -2.18
C ARG A 1115 36.90 26.77 -2.85
N VAL A 1116 38.07 26.32 -2.41
CA VAL A 1116 39.38 26.88 -2.84
C VAL A 1116 40.37 25.81 -3.35
N ASP A 1117 39.90 24.62 -3.65
CA ASP A 1117 40.72 23.50 -4.12
C ASP A 1117 40.79 23.35 -5.64
#